data_AF-A0A2W4MWS5-F1
#
_entry.id   AF-A0A2W4MWS5-F1
#
_cell.length_a   1.000
_cell.length_b   1.000
_cell.length_c   1.000
_cell.angle_alpha   90.00
_cell.angle_beta   90.00
_cell.angle_gamma   90.00
#
_symmetry.space_group_name_H-M   'P 1'
#
loop_
_entity.id
_entity.type
_entity.pdbx_description
1 polymer ?
#
loop_
_entity_poly.entity_id
_entity_poly.type
_entity_poly.pdbx_seq_one_letter_code
_entity_poly.pdbx_strand_id
1 'polypeptide(L)'
;LELEVPVHEAFHELGPLEGAASLPLVARAASDGCVKVRVTGLEPDRIYYYRFRYQAADGIATSRTGRTRTAPSPDSDRTVRFAVMSCQDYGGHYYHCHRYLLDQDVDFFVHLGDYVYETVGDPAFQESSSARAIVFGRPEEALTIQSRGGALAARSLDNYRDLYRTVRSDPDLQALHERVPMIAIWDDHEYSDDCHGATSTYTDGLEDERDLERRRAADQAWFEYMPVDDAEAPATALDPDAEFPDDFTIYRSFVFGRHLELVLTDLRRHRPDHLVPEDAFPGAVLLTEDEVGDAPAEQTVPYVDIDEYADGQYAAALRENAAALGFDADRVTGLLSIPWINVQLAAIGDGAPAPIDPESQGFPRGYAVHQLLKTAEYSRLGARYLVALDPLAAVAARRFADTKGASERLMGEAQREWFLETIQRSTRTFKVWGSPIAFMPKVVDVRNVLLLPPELRGRYLLTADDWDGFPNERRALLDELAEVGNVVIVSGDLHCFLVGTPFDEAAPSRRVVEFCTGAVSSTTWLEGIERLAAADASIPEAFSLLAPAVGALLTDRETRANPHLAFHELGKNGYAVLSVSGEALETQLFLIDPQTVATPPDALVADLGSYFKRVRFRVPVDSASLERLDGSGVARWDTDEMDWVVA
;
A
#
# COMPACT_ATOMS: atom_id res chain seq x y z
N LEU A 1 -7.62 -30.62 22.24
CA LEU A 1 -8.28 -29.31 22.11
C LEU A 1 -9.64 -29.57 21.52
N GLU A 2 -10.68 -28.87 21.94
CA GLU A 2 -12.03 -29.01 21.42
C GLU A 2 -12.63 -27.63 21.16
N LEU A 3 -13.40 -27.47 20.08
CA LEU A 3 -14.16 -26.27 19.77
C LEU A 3 -15.63 -26.48 20.14
N GLU A 4 -16.22 -25.50 20.82
CA GLU A 4 -17.66 -25.43 21.06
C GLU A 4 -18.23 -24.21 20.35
N VAL A 5 -19.41 -24.33 19.72
CA VAL A 5 -20.06 -23.26 18.96
C VAL A 5 -21.54 -23.12 19.35
N PRO A 6 -21.90 -22.48 20.48
CA PRO A 6 -23.29 -22.32 20.89
C PRO A 6 -23.98 -21.15 20.17
N VAL A 7 -25.32 -21.17 20.25
CA VAL A 7 -26.19 -20.05 19.81
C VAL A 7 -26.37 -18.98 20.89
N HIS A 8 -25.95 -19.27 22.13
CA HIS A 8 -26.03 -18.37 23.28
C HIS A 8 -24.69 -18.28 24.01
N GLU A 9 -24.33 -17.09 24.45
CA GLU A 9 -23.06 -16.79 25.14
C GLU A 9 -22.86 -17.61 26.42
N ALA A 10 -23.94 -18.04 27.07
CA ALA A 10 -23.89 -18.87 28.27
C ALA A 10 -23.57 -20.36 27.99
N PHE A 11 -23.43 -20.77 26.73
CA PHE A 11 -23.17 -22.16 26.32
C PHE A 11 -24.23 -23.17 26.81
N HIS A 12 -25.47 -22.72 27.02
CA HIS A 12 -26.59 -23.60 27.45
C HIS A 12 -27.17 -24.46 26.32
N GLU A 13 -27.07 -23.99 25.08
CA GLU A 13 -27.53 -24.67 23.87
C GLU A 13 -26.38 -24.67 22.86
N LEU A 14 -25.85 -25.86 22.60
CA LEU A 14 -24.75 -26.06 21.65
C LEU A 14 -25.35 -26.00 20.23
N GLY A 15 -24.73 -25.20 19.36
CA GLY A 15 -25.17 -24.99 17.99
C GLY A 15 -24.89 -26.20 17.11
N PRO A 16 -25.25 -26.13 15.81
CA PRO A 16 -25.17 -27.27 14.91
C PRO A 16 -23.71 -27.58 14.56
N LEU A 17 -23.09 -28.49 15.32
CA LEU A 17 -21.83 -29.16 14.98
C LEU A 17 -22.13 -30.60 14.53
N GLU A 18 -22.96 -30.78 13.50
CA GLU A 18 -23.42 -32.10 13.02
C GLU A 18 -23.99 -33.03 14.14
N GLY A 19 -24.58 -32.43 15.18
CA GLY A 19 -25.12 -33.16 16.34
C GLY A 19 -24.09 -33.50 17.44
N ALA A 20 -22.84 -33.08 17.29
CA ALA A 20 -21.83 -33.15 18.34
C ALA A 20 -21.89 -31.95 19.29
N ALA A 21 -21.46 -32.15 20.54
CA ALA A 21 -21.34 -31.08 21.52
C ALA A 21 -20.10 -30.19 21.28
N SER A 22 -19.04 -30.78 20.71
CA SER A 22 -17.78 -30.11 20.40
C SER A 22 -17.10 -30.77 19.19
N LEU A 23 -16.19 -30.05 18.53
CA LEU A 23 -15.31 -30.58 17.49
C LEU A 23 -13.90 -30.79 18.05
N PRO A 24 -13.32 -32.00 17.97
CA PRO A 24 -11.94 -32.23 18.38
C PRO A 24 -10.97 -31.59 17.38
N LEU A 25 -9.96 -30.90 17.90
CA LEU A 25 -8.95 -30.19 17.14
C LEU A 25 -7.54 -30.56 17.63
N VAL A 26 -6.56 -30.41 16.74
CA VAL A 26 -5.15 -30.69 17.01
C VAL A 26 -4.33 -29.42 16.76
N ALA A 27 -3.80 -28.84 17.83
CA ALA A 27 -2.75 -27.84 17.74
C ALA A 27 -1.41 -28.53 17.47
N ARG A 28 -0.69 -28.10 16.44
CA ARG A 28 0.60 -28.69 16.05
C ARG A 28 1.72 -27.70 16.30
N ALA A 29 2.84 -28.19 16.83
CA ALA A 29 4.06 -27.38 16.98
C ALA A 29 4.57 -26.84 15.63
N ALA A 30 4.33 -27.57 14.53
CA ALA A 30 4.67 -27.14 13.19
C ALA A 30 3.96 -25.85 12.75
N SER A 31 2.83 -25.50 13.38
CA SER A 31 2.02 -24.30 13.11
C SER A 31 2.02 -23.35 14.31
N ASP A 32 3.07 -23.36 15.13
CA ASP A 32 3.20 -22.59 16.39
C ASP A 32 2.02 -22.76 17.37
N GLY A 33 1.34 -23.92 17.31
CA GLY A 33 0.14 -24.18 18.10
C GLY A 33 -1.13 -23.44 17.63
N CYS A 34 -1.07 -22.70 16.52
CA CYS A 34 -2.24 -22.12 15.87
C CYS A 34 -3.19 -23.23 15.39
N VAL A 35 -4.49 -22.94 15.43
CA VAL A 35 -5.54 -23.87 15.04
C VAL A 35 -6.56 -23.12 14.20
N LYS A 36 -6.92 -23.74 13.07
CA LYS A 36 -7.92 -23.26 12.13
C LYS A 36 -9.00 -24.30 11.93
N VAL A 37 -10.22 -23.85 11.73
CA VAL A 37 -11.38 -24.71 11.57
C VAL A 37 -12.45 -23.99 10.76
N ARG A 38 -12.88 -24.62 9.66
CA ARG A 38 -14.05 -24.16 8.89
C ARG A 38 -15.30 -24.82 9.47
N VAL A 39 -16.17 -24.01 10.08
CA VAL A 39 -17.47 -24.48 10.58
C VAL A 39 -18.52 -24.24 9.51
N THR A 40 -19.19 -25.30 9.05
CA THR A 40 -20.21 -25.24 7.99
C THR A 40 -21.60 -25.58 8.56
N GLY A 41 -22.65 -25.47 7.73
CA GLY A 41 -24.02 -25.78 8.15
C GLY A 41 -24.66 -24.79 9.12
N LEU A 42 -24.07 -23.60 9.27
CA LEU A 42 -24.60 -22.50 10.08
C LEU A 42 -25.73 -21.77 9.33
N GLU A 43 -26.69 -21.23 10.07
CA GLU A 43 -27.74 -20.40 9.50
C GLU A 43 -27.17 -19.03 9.08
N PRO A 44 -27.67 -18.44 7.97
CA PRO A 44 -27.23 -17.12 7.53
C PRO A 44 -27.72 -15.99 8.45
N ASP A 45 -27.02 -14.86 8.44
CA ASP A 45 -27.31 -13.66 9.25
C ASP A 45 -27.51 -13.92 10.76
N ARG A 46 -26.76 -14.87 11.31
CA ARG A 46 -26.92 -15.31 12.69
C ARG A 46 -25.64 -15.12 13.48
N ILE A 47 -25.80 -14.62 14.71
CA ILE A 47 -24.72 -14.52 15.68
C ILE A 47 -24.50 -15.91 16.29
N TYR A 48 -23.24 -16.32 16.31
CA TYR A 48 -22.77 -17.49 17.03
C TYR A 48 -21.68 -17.07 18.00
N TYR A 49 -21.51 -17.87 19.05
CA TYR A 49 -20.37 -17.75 19.95
C TYR A 49 -19.48 -18.96 19.76
N TYR A 50 -18.22 -18.86 20.17
CA TYR A 50 -17.29 -19.97 20.15
C TYR A 50 -16.29 -19.89 21.29
N ARG A 51 -15.77 -21.04 21.72
CA ARG A 51 -14.59 -21.10 22.59
C ARG A 51 -13.83 -22.40 22.36
N PHE A 52 -12.56 -22.38 22.73
CA PHE A 52 -11.70 -23.56 22.71
C PHE A 52 -11.52 -24.11 24.13
N ARG A 53 -11.67 -25.42 24.29
CA ARG A 53 -11.44 -26.15 25.54
C ARG A 53 -10.23 -27.04 25.40
N TYR A 54 -9.36 -27.06 26.40
CA TYR A 54 -8.20 -27.95 26.42
C TYR A 54 -7.86 -28.42 27.82
N GLN A 55 -7.20 -29.57 27.89
CA GLN A 55 -6.69 -30.12 29.14
C GLN A 55 -5.39 -29.39 29.51
N ALA A 56 -5.43 -28.64 30.60
CA ALA A 56 -4.26 -28.05 31.25
C ALA A 56 -3.75 -28.99 32.37
N ALA A 57 -2.62 -28.62 32.98
CA ALA A 57 -1.96 -29.41 34.03
C ALA A 57 -2.83 -29.55 35.31
N ASP A 58 -3.70 -28.58 35.57
CA ASP A 58 -4.52 -28.44 36.77
C ASP A 58 -6.03 -28.63 36.53
N GLY A 59 -6.45 -28.92 35.30
CA GLY A 59 -7.86 -29.13 34.96
C GLY A 59 -8.19 -28.83 33.51
N ILE A 60 -9.46 -28.59 33.22
CA ILE A 60 -9.92 -28.14 31.91
C ILE A 60 -9.87 -26.61 31.88
N ALA A 61 -9.12 -26.05 30.93
CA ALA A 61 -9.07 -24.62 30.66
C ALA A 61 -9.92 -24.28 29.43
N THR A 62 -10.38 -23.03 29.35
CA THR A 62 -11.13 -22.48 28.21
C THR A 62 -10.48 -21.20 27.72
N SER A 63 -10.50 -20.96 26.40
CA SER A 63 -10.23 -19.64 25.85
C SER A 63 -11.27 -18.62 26.34
N ARG A 64 -11.01 -17.33 26.11
CA ARG A 64 -12.09 -16.33 26.12
C ARG A 64 -13.15 -16.70 25.09
N THR A 65 -14.39 -16.28 25.35
CA THR A 65 -15.52 -16.50 24.45
C THR A 65 -15.42 -15.54 23.27
N GLY A 66 -15.34 -16.09 22.06
CA GLY A 66 -15.50 -15.34 20.83
C GLY A 66 -16.95 -15.26 20.39
N ARG A 67 -17.26 -14.26 19.57
CA ARG A 67 -18.53 -14.00 18.90
C ARG A 67 -18.23 -13.79 17.42
N THR A 68 -19.04 -14.40 16.57
CA THR A 68 -19.00 -14.23 15.12
C THR A 68 -20.40 -14.04 14.56
N ARG A 69 -20.51 -13.64 13.30
CA ARG A 69 -21.75 -13.51 12.55
C ARG A 69 -21.57 -14.15 11.18
N THR A 70 -22.50 -14.99 10.78
CA THR A 70 -22.55 -15.51 9.40
C THR A 70 -23.05 -14.43 8.44
N ALA A 71 -22.54 -14.44 7.21
CA ALA A 71 -23.02 -13.54 6.16
C ALA A 71 -24.55 -13.71 5.95
N PRO A 72 -25.27 -12.64 5.59
CA PRO A 72 -26.66 -12.76 5.21
C PRO A 72 -26.80 -13.56 3.91
N SER A 73 -27.94 -14.23 3.74
CA SER A 73 -28.19 -15.02 2.51
C SER A 73 -28.10 -14.13 1.27
N PRO A 74 -27.68 -14.65 0.10
CA PRO A 74 -27.50 -13.84 -1.11
C PRO A 74 -28.73 -13.05 -1.58
N ASP A 75 -29.94 -13.43 -1.16
CA ASP A 75 -31.20 -12.76 -1.49
C ASP A 75 -31.68 -11.77 -0.42
N SER A 76 -30.90 -11.58 0.65
CA SER A 76 -31.25 -10.67 1.76
C SER A 76 -31.08 -9.20 1.35
N ASP A 77 -32.10 -8.39 1.66
CA ASP A 77 -32.14 -6.93 1.45
C ASP A 77 -31.53 -6.15 2.63
N ARG A 78 -30.81 -6.84 3.51
CA ARG A 78 -30.22 -6.27 4.73
C ARG A 78 -29.08 -5.32 4.37
N THR A 79 -29.08 -4.13 4.97
CA THR A 79 -27.91 -3.24 4.96
C THR A 79 -26.72 -3.92 5.63
N VAL A 80 -25.59 -3.94 4.94
CA VAL A 80 -24.32 -4.52 5.43
C VAL A 80 -23.45 -3.41 5.97
N ARG A 81 -22.89 -3.58 7.17
CA ARG A 81 -22.02 -2.58 7.81
C ARG A 81 -20.65 -3.18 8.08
N PHE A 82 -19.57 -2.58 7.61
CA PHE A 82 -18.23 -3.12 7.85
C PHE A 82 -17.19 -2.02 8.02
N ALA A 83 -16.12 -2.31 8.74
CA ALA A 83 -14.97 -1.41 8.88
C ALA A 83 -13.84 -1.79 7.91
N VAL A 84 -13.01 -0.82 7.55
CA VAL A 84 -11.77 -1.00 6.78
C VAL A 84 -10.62 -0.39 7.56
N MET A 85 -9.53 -1.15 7.71
CA MET A 85 -8.33 -0.83 8.47
C MET A 85 -7.07 -1.34 7.74
N SER A 86 -5.93 -0.71 8.01
CA SER A 86 -4.60 -1.16 7.60
C SER A 86 -3.54 -0.52 8.51
N CYS A 87 -2.28 -0.94 8.36
CA CYS A 87 -1.12 -0.22 8.87
C CYS A 87 -1.16 0.04 10.39
N GLN A 88 -0.79 -1.00 11.13
CA GLN A 88 -0.86 -1.00 12.59
C GLN A 88 0.51 -1.24 13.25
N ASP A 89 1.52 -0.42 12.93
CA ASP A 89 2.83 -0.54 13.57
C ASP A 89 2.70 -0.55 15.10
N TYR A 90 3.38 -1.51 15.72
CA TYR A 90 3.26 -1.81 17.15
C TYR A 90 4.19 -0.94 17.99
N GLY A 91 5.34 -0.56 17.42
CA GLY A 91 6.40 0.17 18.12
C GLY A 91 5.91 1.52 18.64
N GLY A 92 5.91 1.72 19.95
CA GLY A 92 5.54 3.02 20.55
C GLY A 92 4.04 3.39 20.53
N HIS A 93 3.21 2.69 19.75
CA HIS A 93 1.82 3.08 19.50
C HIS A 93 0.78 2.14 20.15
N TYR A 94 -0.43 2.65 20.39
CA TYR A 94 -1.54 1.93 21.04
C TYR A 94 -2.76 1.84 20.12
N TYR A 95 -3.45 0.69 20.16
CA TYR A 95 -4.54 0.38 19.25
C TYR A 95 -5.92 0.93 19.67
N HIS A 96 -5.95 2.23 19.95
CA HIS A 96 -7.17 3.00 20.27
C HIS A 96 -8.24 2.88 19.18
N CYS A 97 -7.83 2.77 17.91
CA CYS A 97 -8.73 2.55 16.78
C CYS A 97 -9.50 1.22 16.92
N HIS A 98 -8.81 0.12 17.27
CA HIS A 98 -9.44 -1.19 17.51
C HIS A 98 -10.38 -1.13 18.71
N ARG A 99 -9.97 -0.46 19.79
CA ARG A 99 -10.82 -0.27 20.97
C ARG A 99 -12.10 0.49 20.64
N TYR A 100 -12.01 1.58 19.88
CA TYR A 100 -13.18 2.40 19.54
C TYR A 100 -14.08 1.77 18.48
N LEU A 101 -13.53 0.89 17.63
CA LEU A 101 -14.32 0.10 16.68
C LEU A 101 -15.31 -0.83 17.39
N LEU A 102 -15.00 -1.31 18.60
CA LEU A 102 -15.91 -2.14 19.40
C LEU A 102 -17.22 -1.45 19.79
N ASP A 103 -17.26 -0.11 19.74
CA ASP A 103 -18.46 0.68 19.99
C ASP A 103 -19.28 0.94 18.71
N GLN A 104 -18.79 0.50 17.55
CA GLN A 104 -19.49 0.65 16.27
C GLN A 104 -20.27 -0.63 15.95
N ASP A 105 -21.48 -0.46 15.43
CA ASP A 105 -22.30 -1.57 14.93
C ASP A 105 -21.80 -1.99 13.54
N VAL A 106 -20.91 -2.98 13.50
CA VAL A 106 -20.34 -3.58 12.29
C VAL A 106 -20.58 -5.09 12.26
N ASP A 107 -20.85 -5.61 11.07
CA ASP A 107 -21.01 -7.05 10.81
C ASP A 107 -19.67 -7.77 10.71
N PHE A 108 -18.64 -7.10 10.17
CA PHE A 108 -17.25 -7.58 10.05
C PHE A 108 -16.28 -6.38 9.88
N PHE A 109 -14.98 -6.64 9.89
CA PHE A 109 -13.97 -5.67 9.44
C PHE A 109 -13.02 -6.27 8.42
N VAL A 110 -12.51 -5.43 7.52
CA VAL A 110 -11.51 -5.75 6.52
C VAL A 110 -10.16 -5.17 6.96
N HIS A 111 -9.11 -5.99 6.93
CA HIS A 111 -7.74 -5.51 7.08
C HIS A 111 -7.03 -5.61 5.73
N LEU A 112 -6.52 -4.49 5.22
CA LEU A 112 -5.96 -4.38 3.86
C LEU A 112 -4.46 -4.67 3.77
N GLY A 113 -3.78 -4.83 4.91
CA GLY A 113 -2.37 -5.19 4.98
C GLY A 113 -1.65 -4.41 6.06
N ASP A 114 -0.36 -4.68 6.23
CA ASP A 114 0.48 -4.15 7.31
C ASP A 114 -0.09 -4.47 8.69
N TYR A 115 -0.57 -5.70 8.84
CA TYR A 115 -1.00 -6.24 10.12
C TYR A 115 0.19 -6.40 11.06
N VAL A 116 1.36 -6.69 10.51
CA VAL A 116 2.66 -6.64 11.20
C VAL A 116 3.65 -5.84 10.37
N TYR A 117 4.70 -5.33 11.02
CA TYR A 117 5.88 -4.77 10.37
C TYR A 117 7.04 -5.73 10.57
N GLU A 118 7.80 -6.01 9.51
CA GLU A 118 8.88 -6.99 9.51
C GLU A 118 10.14 -6.51 10.23
N THR A 119 10.30 -5.19 10.40
CA THR A 119 11.44 -4.59 11.08
C THR A 119 11.20 -4.39 12.58
N VAL A 120 12.30 -4.40 13.33
CA VAL A 120 12.33 -4.09 14.76
C VAL A 120 13.45 -3.09 15.03
N GLY A 121 13.06 -1.94 15.59
CA GLY A 121 13.96 -0.86 15.94
C GLY A 121 14.45 -0.06 14.73
N ASP A 122 13.67 -0.01 13.65
CA ASP A 122 13.98 0.80 12.48
C ASP A 122 13.87 2.30 12.80
N PRO A 123 14.99 3.06 12.81
CA PRO A 123 14.96 4.47 13.18
C PRO A 123 14.23 5.35 12.17
N ALA A 124 13.90 4.85 10.97
CA ALA A 124 13.17 5.62 9.97
C ALA A 124 11.73 5.92 10.40
N PHE A 125 11.06 4.98 11.06
CA PHE A 125 9.65 5.13 11.44
C PHE A 125 9.28 4.57 12.83
N GLN A 126 10.09 3.70 13.44
CA GLN A 126 9.73 3.05 14.71
C GLN A 126 10.32 3.78 15.92
N GLU A 127 9.44 4.31 16.77
CA GLU A 127 9.78 4.90 18.08
C GLU A 127 9.34 3.98 19.21
N SER A 128 10.03 2.84 19.35
CA SER A 128 9.67 1.83 20.35
C SER A 128 9.83 2.32 21.80
N SER A 129 8.91 1.90 22.67
CA SER A 129 9.03 2.03 24.12
C SER A 129 9.17 0.65 24.78
N SER A 130 9.61 0.57 26.03
CA SER A 130 9.73 -0.72 26.72
C SER A 130 8.40 -1.48 26.86
N ALA A 131 7.27 -0.77 26.83
CA ALA A 131 5.92 -1.35 26.86
C ALA A 131 5.40 -1.74 25.48
N ARG A 132 5.92 -1.09 24.42
CA ARG A 132 5.49 -1.22 23.03
C ARG A 132 6.71 -1.41 22.14
N ALA A 133 7.32 -2.58 22.25
CA ALA A 133 8.44 -3.03 21.43
C ALA A 133 8.24 -4.51 21.09
N ILE A 134 8.74 -4.92 19.93
CA ILE A 134 8.86 -6.31 19.54
C ILE A 134 10.31 -6.74 19.80
N VAL A 135 10.51 -7.99 20.23
CA VAL A 135 11.85 -8.56 20.44
C VAL A 135 11.88 -9.93 19.79
N PHE A 136 12.81 -10.14 18.86
CA PHE A 136 13.03 -11.47 18.29
C PHE A 136 13.66 -12.39 19.33
N GLY A 137 13.10 -13.58 19.50
CA GLY A 137 13.64 -14.62 20.35
C GLY A 137 14.93 -15.23 19.80
N ARG A 138 15.15 -15.11 18.48
CA ARG A 138 16.37 -15.51 17.76
C ARG A 138 16.89 -14.37 16.86
N PRO A 139 17.46 -13.31 17.46
CA PRO A 139 17.96 -12.17 16.69
C PRO A 139 19.13 -12.54 15.77
N GLU A 140 19.86 -13.61 16.05
CA GLU A 140 20.93 -14.13 15.19
C GLU A 140 20.45 -14.74 13.87
N GLU A 141 19.16 -15.08 13.77
CA GLU A 141 18.54 -15.55 12.53
C GLU A 141 17.93 -14.41 11.71
N ALA A 142 17.85 -13.18 12.26
CA ALA A 142 17.30 -12.00 11.59
C ALA A 142 18.28 -11.38 10.58
N LEU A 143 17.75 -10.60 9.64
CA LEU A 143 18.57 -9.76 8.76
C LEU A 143 18.99 -8.50 9.51
N THR A 144 20.24 -8.07 9.33
CA THR A 144 20.70 -6.76 9.82
C THR A 144 20.71 -5.78 8.65
N ILE A 145 19.89 -4.74 8.74
CA ILE A 145 19.75 -3.73 7.68
C ILE A 145 20.75 -2.60 7.93
N GLN A 146 21.91 -2.68 7.28
CA GLN A 146 22.99 -1.69 7.48
C GLN A 146 22.57 -0.28 7.03
N SER A 147 21.81 -0.18 5.92
CA SER A 147 21.26 1.08 5.41
C SER A 147 20.29 1.76 6.38
N ARG A 148 19.76 1.03 7.38
CA ARG A 148 18.84 1.53 8.40
C ARG A 148 19.43 1.47 9.81
N GLY A 149 20.70 1.85 9.94
CA GLY A 149 21.36 1.99 11.24
C GLY A 149 21.56 0.67 11.99
N GLY A 150 21.52 -0.47 11.30
CA GLY A 150 21.66 -1.79 11.91
C GLY A 150 20.37 -2.32 12.54
N ALA A 151 19.21 -1.79 12.17
CA ALA A 151 17.91 -2.35 12.52
C ALA A 151 17.81 -3.83 12.08
N LEU A 152 16.95 -4.60 12.75
CA LEU A 152 16.73 -6.01 12.41
C LEU A 152 15.45 -6.16 11.58
N ALA A 153 15.48 -7.01 10.56
CA ALA A 153 14.29 -7.48 9.85
C ALA A 153 14.08 -8.99 10.06
N ALA A 154 12.82 -9.40 10.18
CA ALA A 154 12.45 -10.81 10.26
C ALA A 154 12.93 -11.55 9.00
N ARG A 155 13.64 -12.65 9.22
CA ARG A 155 14.11 -13.52 8.13
C ARG A 155 13.58 -14.93 8.27
N SER A 156 13.76 -15.53 9.45
CA SER A 156 13.32 -16.89 9.72
C SER A 156 11.85 -16.93 10.10
N LEU A 157 11.24 -18.11 9.98
CA LEU A 157 9.86 -18.33 10.40
C LEU A 157 9.64 -17.99 11.88
N ASP A 158 10.62 -18.28 12.75
CA ASP A 158 10.53 -17.92 14.17
C ASP A 158 10.51 -16.39 14.36
N ASN A 159 11.27 -15.62 13.58
CA ASN A 159 11.20 -14.15 13.64
C ASN A 159 9.82 -13.63 13.20
N TYR A 160 9.27 -14.11 12.08
CA TYR A 160 7.93 -13.70 11.66
C TYR A 160 6.86 -14.09 12.69
N ARG A 161 6.95 -15.29 13.29
CA ARG A 161 6.06 -15.70 14.38
C ARG A 161 6.17 -14.78 15.59
N ASP A 162 7.36 -14.31 15.95
CA ASP A 162 7.55 -13.34 17.04
C ASP A 162 6.80 -12.02 16.79
N LEU A 163 6.78 -11.53 15.54
CA LEU A 163 5.98 -10.36 15.14
C LEU A 163 4.50 -10.60 15.45
N TYR A 164 3.94 -11.68 14.89
CA TYR A 164 2.51 -11.98 15.05
C TYR A 164 2.13 -12.27 16.50
N ARG A 165 2.95 -13.00 17.27
CA ARG A 165 2.72 -13.25 18.70
C ARG A 165 2.65 -11.95 19.48
N THR A 166 3.58 -11.04 19.22
CA THR A 166 3.66 -9.77 19.93
C THR A 166 2.48 -8.88 19.56
N VAL A 167 2.22 -8.68 18.27
CA VAL A 167 1.10 -7.85 17.80
C VAL A 167 -0.24 -8.39 18.30
N ARG A 168 -0.48 -9.71 18.19
CA ARG A 168 -1.72 -10.34 18.69
C ARG A 168 -1.78 -10.49 20.21
N SER A 169 -0.74 -10.10 20.95
CA SER A 169 -0.79 -10.00 22.41
C SER A 169 -1.53 -8.74 22.88
N ASP A 170 -1.71 -7.77 22.00
CA ASP A 170 -2.39 -6.52 22.32
C ASP A 170 -3.85 -6.77 22.77
N PRO A 171 -4.27 -6.21 23.91
CA PRO A 171 -5.59 -6.48 24.49
C PRO A 171 -6.75 -5.89 23.67
N ASP A 172 -6.54 -4.79 22.93
CA ASP A 172 -7.56 -4.15 22.09
C ASP A 172 -7.76 -4.95 20.81
N LEU A 173 -6.67 -5.38 20.19
CA LEU A 173 -6.72 -6.25 19.02
C LEU A 173 -7.37 -7.59 19.36
N GLN A 174 -6.99 -8.18 20.50
CA GLN A 174 -7.62 -9.39 21.02
C GLN A 174 -9.13 -9.24 21.22
N ALA A 175 -9.56 -8.14 21.86
CA ALA A 175 -10.97 -7.88 22.09
C ALA A 175 -11.76 -7.68 20.78
N LEU A 176 -11.14 -7.08 19.76
CA LEU A 176 -11.74 -6.92 18.44
C LEU A 176 -11.93 -8.27 17.74
N HIS A 177 -10.87 -9.09 17.66
CA HIS A 177 -10.92 -10.44 17.07
C HIS A 177 -11.94 -11.35 17.75
N GLU A 178 -12.21 -11.12 19.05
CA GLU A 178 -13.21 -11.88 19.79
C GLU A 178 -14.64 -11.44 19.52
N ARG A 179 -14.88 -10.26 18.96
CA ARG A 179 -16.24 -9.72 18.80
C ARG A 179 -16.68 -9.56 17.36
N VAL A 180 -15.74 -9.27 16.47
CA VAL A 180 -16.02 -8.88 15.09
C VAL A 180 -15.24 -9.81 14.16
N PRO A 181 -15.90 -10.53 13.24
CA PRO A 181 -15.21 -11.36 12.26
C PRO A 181 -14.33 -10.48 11.35
N MET A 182 -13.16 -11.02 10.99
CA MET A 182 -12.18 -10.35 10.16
C MET A 182 -12.13 -10.98 8.76
N ILE A 183 -12.00 -10.14 7.74
CA ILE A 183 -11.57 -10.53 6.40
C ILE A 183 -10.22 -9.86 6.15
N ALA A 184 -9.19 -10.63 5.82
CA ALA A 184 -7.83 -10.12 5.69
C ALA A 184 -7.25 -10.32 4.28
N ILE A 185 -6.48 -9.36 3.82
CA ILE A 185 -5.42 -9.50 2.81
C ILE A 185 -4.12 -8.93 3.40
N TRP A 186 -2.98 -9.17 2.76
CA TRP A 186 -1.70 -8.55 3.13
C TRP A 186 -1.40 -7.34 2.27
N ASP A 187 -0.36 -6.63 2.68
CA ASP A 187 0.43 -5.74 1.84
C ASP A 187 1.91 -6.19 1.86
N ASP A 188 2.86 -5.26 1.84
CA ASP A 188 4.29 -5.50 1.75
C ASP A 188 4.92 -5.86 3.09
N HIS A 189 4.59 -5.17 4.20
CA HIS A 189 5.23 -5.37 5.49
C HIS A 189 4.96 -6.73 6.15
N GLU A 190 3.98 -7.50 5.65
CA GLU A 190 3.88 -8.93 5.96
C GLU A 190 5.13 -9.72 5.54
N TYR A 191 5.90 -9.23 4.55
CA TYR A 191 7.17 -9.78 4.09
C TYR A 191 8.32 -8.78 4.24
N SER A 192 8.29 -7.66 3.51
CA SER A 192 9.32 -6.62 3.47
C SER A 192 8.80 -5.35 2.83
N ASP A 193 9.16 -4.20 3.39
CA ASP A 193 8.90 -2.84 2.87
C ASP A 193 9.15 -2.72 1.35
N ASP A 194 8.17 -2.18 0.62
CA ASP A 194 8.13 -1.96 -0.83
C ASP A 194 8.50 -3.19 -1.70
N CYS A 195 8.33 -4.41 -1.18
CA CYS A 195 8.77 -5.61 -1.89
C CYS A 195 8.09 -5.79 -3.26
N HIS A 196 8.76 -6.52 -4.15
CA HIS A 196 8.15 -7.09 -5.33
C HIS A 196 8.42 -8.60 -5.37
N GLY A 197 7.36 -9.41 -5.37
CA GLY A 197 7.47 -10.86 -5.30
C GLY A 197 8.23 -11.34 -4.05
N ALA A 198 9.41 -11.92 -4.25
CA ALA A 198 10.26 -12.43 -3.19
C ALA A 198 11.56 -11.62 -3.03
N THR A 199 11.54 -10.34 -3.42
CA THR A 199 12.69 -9.44 -3.38
C THR A 199 12.41 -8.28 -2.42
N SER A 200 13.35 -8.02 -1.52
CA SER A 200 13.36 -6.85 -0.63
C SER A 200 14.06 -5.66 -1.28
N THR A 201 13.93 -4.46 -0.72
CA THR A 201 14.44 -3.22 -1.32
C THR A 201 15.31 -2.41 -0.34
N TYR A 202 16.01 -3.06 0.60
CA TYR A 202 16.77 -2.33 1.62
C TYR A 202 18.10 -1.77 1.12
N THR A 203 18.64 -2.33 0.04
CA THR A 203 19.94 -1.98 -0.55
C THR A 203 19.82 -1.24 -1.87
N ASP A 204 18.58 -0.92 -2.31
CA ASP A 204 18.31 -0.14 -3.52
C ASP A 204 19.05 -0.70 -4.76
N GLY A 205 19.08 -2.03 -4.90
CA GLY A 205 19.71 -2.74 -6.01
C GLY A 205 21.23 -2.92 -5.91
N LEU A 206 21.86 -2.51 -4.79
CA LEU A 206 23.29 -2.75 -4.56
C LEU A 206 23.60 -4.24 -4.39
N GLU A 207 22.67 -4.99 -3.79
CA GLU A 207 22.77 -6.43 -3.61
C GLU A 207 21.51 -7.13 -4.17
N ASP A 208 21.64 -8.40 -4.57
CA ASP A 208 20.47 -9.23 -4.90
C ASP A 208 19.76 -9.63 -3.60
N GLU A 209 18.63 -8.99 -3.32
CA GLU A 209 17.82 -9.19 -2.12
C GLU A 209 16.69 -10.22 -2.32
N ARG A 210 16.74 -11.01 -3.40
CA ARG A 210 15.75 -12.05 -3.65
C ARG A 210 15.93 -13.23 -2.70
N ASP A 211 14.95 -13.46 -1.82
CA ASP A 211 14.94 -14.53 -0.83
C ASP A 211 13.59 -15.27 -0.78
N LEU A 212 13.52 -16.41 -1.48
CA LEU A 212 12.34 -17.30 -1.48
C LEU A 212 12.11 -18.00 -0.14
N GLU A 213 13.17 -18.26 0.63
CA GLU A 213 13.04 -18.95 1.93
C GLU A 213 12.40 -18.00 2.94
N ARG A 214 12.87 -16.75 2.98
CA ARG A 214 12.24 -15.67 3.77
C ARG A 214 10.79 -15.43 3.33
N ARG A 215 10.51 -15.37 2.02
CA ARG A 215 9.13 -15.18 1.52
C ARG A 215 8.20 -16.30 1.98
N ARG A 216 8.64 -17.55 1.91
CA ARG A 216 7.88 -18.71 2.40
C ARG A 216 7.68 -18.68 3.92
N ALA A 217 8.69 -18.24 4.68
CA ALA A 217 8.58 -18.06 6.12
C ALA A 217 7.53 -16.99 6.48
N ALA A 218 7.52 -15.87 5.76
CA ALA A 218 6.51 -14.81 5.89
C ALA A 218 5.10 -15.31 5.56
N ASP A 219 4.93 -15.95 4.39
CA ASP A 219 3.66 -16.51 3.94
C ASP A 219 3.11 -17.54 4.95
N GLN A 220 3.97 -18.43 5.45
CA GLN A 220 3.59 -19.43 6.45
C GLN A 220 3.14 -18.78 7.76
N ALA A 221 3.88 -17.78 8.26
CA ALA A 221 3.51 -17.08 9.49
C ALA A 221 2.19 -16.32 9.33
N TRP A 222 2.01 -15.57 8.24
CA TRP A 222 0.75 -14.89 7.94
C TRP A 222 -0.41 -15.89 7.91
N PHE A 223 -0.21 -17.02 7.21
CA PHE A 223 -1.22 -18.05 7.14
C PHE A 223 -1.53 -18.59 8.54
N GLU A 224 -0.55 -19.00 9.34
CA GLU A 224 -0.76 -19.53 10.69
C GLU A 224 -1.59 -18.60 11.58
N TYR A 225 -1.33 -17.29 11.50
CA TYR A 225 -1.85 -16.30 12.42
C TYR A 225 -3.10 -15.55 11.93
N MET A 226 -3.45 -15.62 10.65
CA MET A 226 -4.64 -14.98 10.11
C MET A 226 -5.84 -15.93 10.04
N PRO A 227 -7.08 -15.44 10.24
CA PRO A 227 -8.30 -16.24 10.18
C PRO A 227 -8.71 -16.51 8.72
N VAL A 228 -7.85 -17.23 7.99
CA VAL A 228 -8.05 -17.65 6.60
C VAL A 228 -8.15 -19.17 6.53
N ASP A 229 -9.00 -19.67 5.62
CA ASP A 229 -9.41 -21.07 5.56
C ASP A 229 -8.28 -22.06 5.20
N ASP A 230 -8.35 -23.27 5.78
CA ASP A 230 -7.38 -24.36 5.53
C ASP A 230 -7.91 -25.81 5.80
N ALA A 231 -9.06 -26.21 5.26
CA ALA A 231 -9.53 -27.60 5.50
C ALA A 231 -10.57 -28.13 4.49
N GLU A 232 -10.26 -28.18 3.18
CA GLU A 232 -11.08 -28.84 2.12
C GLU A 232 -12.13 -27.97 1.36
N ALA A 233 -11.67 -26.97 0.58
CA ALA A 233 -12.25 -26.49 -0.71
C ALA A 233 -11.25 -25.50 -1.39
N PRO A 234 -11.20 -25.34 -2.72
CA PRO A 234 -10.07 -24.72 -3.42
C PRO A 234 -10.09 -23.19 -3.27
N ALA A 235 -8.99 -22.62 -2.75
CA ALA A 235 -8.48 -21.28 -3.08
C ALA A 235 -7.30 -20.81 -2.19
N THR A 236 -6.93 -21.45 -1.08
CA THR A 236 -5.91 -20.87 -0.17
C THR A 236 -4.97 -21.86 0.53
N ALA A 237 -4.94 -23.14 0.10
CA ALA A 237 -3.92 -24.06 0.58
C ALA A 237 -2.61 -23.77 -0.15
N LEU A 238 -1.51 -23.64 0.59
CA LEU A 238 -0.16 -23.69 0.02
C LEU A 238 -0.05 -24.96 -0.82
N ASP A 239 0.12 -24.84 -2.13
CA ASP A 239 0.36 -25.96 -3.02
C ASP A 239 1.87 -26.28 -2.96
N PRO A 240 2.28 -27.35 -2.27
CA PRO A 240 3.69 -27.66 -2.11
C PRO A 240 4.37 -28.08 -3.43
N ASP A 241 3.59 -28.41 -4.46
CA ASP A 241 4.08 -28.84 -5.77
C ASP A 241 4.15 -27.69 -6.80
N ALA A 242 3.49 -26.56 -6.54
CA ALA A 242 3.54 -25.38 -7.38
C ALA A 242 4.79 -24.52 -7.10
N GLU A 243 5.23 -23.77 -8.10
CA GLU A 243 6.35 -22.83 -7.96
C GLU A 243 5.85 -21.44 -7.56
N PHE A 244 6.66 -20.70 -6.81
CA PHE A 244 6.40 -19.28 -6.57
C PHE A 244 6.32 -18.51 -7.90
N PRO A 245 5.35 -17.60 -8.09
CA PRO A 245 4.36 -17.10 -7.11
C PRO A 245 3.02 -17.86 -7.05
N ASP A 246 2.83 -18.96 -7.77
CA ASP A 246 1.52 -19.63 -7.89
C ASP A 246 1.27 -20.71 -6.82
N ASP A 247 2.24 -20.92 -5.93
CA ASP A 247 2.18 -21.85 -4.79
C ASP A 247 1.24 -21.42 -3.66
N PHE A 248 0.67 -20.23 -3.75
CA PHE A 248 -0.25 -19.71 -2.74
C PHE A 248 -1.20 -18.69 -3.36
N THR A 249 -2.46 -18.71 -2.94
CA THR A 249 -3.49 -17.77 -3.39
C THR A 249 -4.23 -17.23 -2.18
N ILE A 250 -4.45 -15.92 -2.15
CA ILE A 250 -5.23 -15.26 -1.09
C ILE A 250 -6.27 -14.25 -1.60
N TYR A 251 -6.18 -13.85 -2.88
CA TYR A 251 -7.22 -13.06 -3.50
C TYR A 251 -8.52 -13.88 -3.56
N ARG A 252 -9.65 -13.24 -3.26
CA ARG A 252 -10.96 -13.90 -3.15
C ARG A 252 -12.10 -12.89 -3.07
N SER A 253 -13.34 -13.36 -3.29
CA SER A 253 -14.53 -12.52 -3.14
C SER A 253 -15.53 -13.06 -2.11
N PHE A 254 -16.38 -12.17 -1.62
CA PHE A 254 -17.41 -12.45 -0.63
C PHE A 254 -18.72 -11.75 -1.01
N VAL A 255 -19.83 -12.47 -0.87
CA VAL A 255 -21.18 -11.93 -1.10
C VAL A 255 -21.89 -11.72 0.22
N PHE A 256 -22.37 -10.50 0.45
CA PHE A 256 -23.22 -10.16 1.59
C PHE A 256 -24.56 -9.62 1.08
N GLY A 257 -25.56 -10.50 1.06
CA GLY A 257 -26.91 -10.12 0.63
C GLY A 257 -26.98 -9.74 -0.84
N ARG A 258 -27.93 -8.86 -1.15
CA ARG A 258 -28.13 -8.30 -2.48
C ARG A 258 -27.18 -7.16 -2.79
N HIS A 259 -26.54 -6.57 -1.78
CA HIS A 259 -25.97 -5.22 -1.90
C HIS A 259 -24.46 -5.17 -2.00
N LEU A 260 -23.72 -6.17 -1.51
CA LEU A 260 -22.27 -6.13 -1.47
C LEU A 260 -21.64 -7.39 -2.09
N GLU A 261 -20.87 -7.18 -3.15
CA GLU A 261 -19.74 -8.05 -3.54
C GLU A 261 -18.46 -7.38 -3.04
N LEU A 262 -17.75 -8.00 -2.09
CA LEU A 262 -16.45 -7.55 -1.63
C LEU A 262 -15.36 -8.40 -2.31
N VAL A 263 -14.46 -7.78 -3.04
CA VAL A 263 -13.37 -8.45 -3.77
C VAL A 263 -12.03 -7.97 -3.24
N LEU A 264 -11.16 -8.90 -2.83
CA LEU A 264 -9.81 -8.60 -2.34
C LEU A 264 -8.76 -9.12 -3.32
N THR A 265 -7.73 -8.32 -3.58
CA THR A 265 -6.64 -8.59 -4.54
C THR A 265 -5.29 -8.61 -3.85
N ASP A 266 -4.41 -9.54 -4.22
CA ASP A 266 -3.00 -9.50 -3.86
C ASP A 266 -2.25 -8.62 -4.87
N LEU A 267 -1.51 -7.63 -4.38
CA LEU A 267 -0.75 -6.70 -5.21
C LEU A 267 0.76 -6.77 -4.96
N ARG A 268 1.26 -7.74 -4.18
CA ARG A 268 2.69 -7.85 -3.84
C ARG A 268 3.36 -9.12 -4.36
N ARG A 269 2.63 -10.23 -4.48
CA ARG A 269 3.23 -11.52 -4.84
C ARG A 269 3.60 -11.63 -6.32
N HIS A 270 2.71 -11.18 -7.21
CA HIS A 270 2.89 -11.26 -8.67
C HIS A 270 3.45 -9.98 -9.28
N ARG A 271 3.55 -8.88 -8.51
CA ARG A 271 3.90 -7.59 -9.07
C ARG A 271 5.30 -7.60 -9.70
N PRO A 272 5.47 -6.92 -10.84
CA PRO A 272 6.80 -6.61 -11.34
C PRO A 272 7.49 -5.65 -10.38
N ASP A 273 8.81 -5.52 -10.54
CA ASP A 273 9.56 -4.44 -9.91
C ASP A 273 9.08 -3.07 -10.42
N HIS A 274 9.44 -2.02 -9.69
CA HIS A 274 9.21 -0.64 -10.05
C HIS A 274 9.74 -0.32 -11.44
N LEU A 275 9.06 0.59 -12.14
CA LEU A 275 9.41 0.93 -13.52
C LEU A 275 10.80 1.58 -13.67
N VAL A 276 11.32 2.16 -12.60
CA VAL A 276 12.66 2.76 -12.57
C VAL A 276 13.51 1.96 -11.61
N PRO A 277 14.55 1.25 -12.09
CA PRO A 277 15.45 0.50 -11.22
C PRO A 277 16.18 1.41 -10.23
N GLU A 278 16.31 0.98 -8.98
CA GLU A 278 16.98 1.76 -7.94
C GLU A 278 18.51 1.81 -8.14
N ASP A 279 19.07 0.89 -8.91
CA ASP A 279 20.48 0.89 -9.34
C ASP A 279 20.72 1.67 -10.64
N ALA A 280 19.68 2.29 -11.23
CA ALA A 280 19.81 2.96 -12.53
C ALA A 280 20.87 4.07 -12.48
N PHE A 281 21.81 4.03 -13.43
CA PHE A 281 22.91 4.99 -13.49
C PHE A 281 22.39 6.39 -13.84
N PRO A 282 22.60 7.44 -13.01
CA PRO A 282 22.01 8.76 -13.20
C PRO A 282 22.23 9.40 -14.59
N GLY A 283 23.39 9.15 -15.21
CA GLY A 283 23.71 9.70 -16.52
C GLY A 283 23.06 8.98 -17.70
N ALA A 284 22.56 7.75 -17.51
CA ALA A 284 22.14 6.88 -18.59
C ALA A 284 20.88 7.38 -19.30
N VAL A 285 20.81 7.15 -20.62
CA VAL A 285 19.62 7.38 -21.43
C VAL A 285 18.64 6.21 -21.25
N LEU A 286 17.40 6.51 -20.86
CA LEU A 286 16.30 5.57 -20.69
C LEU A 286 15.52 5.34 -21.99
N LEU A 287 15.34 6.39 -22.79
CA LEU A 287 14.66 6.35 -24.08
C LEU A 287 15.44 7.18 -25.08
N THR A 288 15.79 6.59 -26.21
CA THR A 288 16.51 7.24 -27.32
C THR A 288 15.60 8.09 -28.20
N GLU A 289 16.17 8.87 -29.13
CA GLU A 289 15.43 9.74 -30.05
C GLU A 289 14.34 9.00 -30.84
N ASP A 290 14.62 7.77 -31.27
CA ASP A 290 13.66 6.93 -32.00
C ASP A 290 12.56 6.36 -31.08
N GLU A 291 12.74 6.39 -29.76
CA GLU A 291 11.82 5.80 -28.78
C GLU A 291 10.90 6.83 -28.13
N VAL A 292 11.33 8.11 -28.05
CA VAL A 292 10.54 9.19 -27.42
C VAL A 292 9.41 9.71 -28.31
N GLY A 293 9.41 9.41 -29.61
CA GLY A 293 8.36 9.83 -30.55
C GLY A 293 8.23 11.35 -30.67
N ASP A 294 7.00 11.89 -30.58
CA ASP A 294 6.71 13.33 -30.70
C ASP A 294 6.93 14.13 -29.39
N ALA A 295 7.75 13.61 -28.46
CA ALA A 295 8.04 14.29 -27.19
C ALA A 295 8.63 15.70 -27.44
N PRO A 296 8.15 16.75 -26.75
CA PRO A 296 8.68 18.10 -26.92
C PRO A 296 10.18 18.17 -26.65
N ALA A 297 10.89 18.99 -27.43
CA ALA A 297 12.34 19.17 -27.27
C ALA A 297 12.69 19.69 -25.86
N GLU A 298 11.79 20.45 -25.22
CA GLU A 298 11.94 20.96 -23.86
C GLU A 298 11.87 19.87 -22.78
N GLN A 299 11.30 18.70 -23.09
CA GLN A 299 11.17 17.58 -22.16
C GLN A 299 12.29 16.54 -22.33
N THR A 300 13.00 16.56 -23.46
CA THR A 300 14.11 15.66 -23.76
C THR A 300 15.44 16.34 -23.53
N VAL A 301 16.51 15.56 -23.34
CA VAL A 301 17.88 16.04 -23.21
C VAL A 301 18.77 15.50 -24.32
N PRO A 302 19.76 16.29 -24.81
CA PRO A 302 20.73 15.79 -25.76
C PRO A 302 21.66 14.79 -25.08
N TYR A 303 22.07 13.76 -25.81
CA TYR A 303 22.97 12.72 -25.32
C TYR A 303 24.03 12.35 -26.36
N VAL A 304 25.08 11.67 -25.90
CA VAL A 304 26.14 11.11 -26.75
C VAL A 304 26.48 9.70 -26.30
N ASP A 305 27.01 8.87 -27.20
CA ASP A 305 27.79 7.72 -26.78
C ASP A 305 29.13 8.22 -26.22
N ILE A 306 29.32 8.11 -24.90
CA ILE A 306 30.48 8.71 -24.23
C ILE A 306 31.79 8.00 -24.59
N ASP A 307 31.73 6.73 -25.01
CA ASP A 307 32.90 5.95 -25.39
C ASP A 307 33.40 6.33 -26.78
N GLU A 308 32.49 6.71 -27.68
CA GLU A 308 32.83 7.15 -29.03
C GLU A 308 33.05 8.67 -29.14
N TYR A 309 32.36 9.46 -28.32
CA TYR A 309 32.38 10.90 -28.43
C TYR A 309 33.75 11.50 -28.06
N ALA A 310 34.31 12.26 -29.00
CA ALA A 310 35.62 12.91 -28.88
C ALA A 310 36.72 11.93 -28.42
N ASP A 311 36.77 10.77 -29.07
CA ASP A 311 37.75 9.70 -28.83
C ASP A 311 37.74 9.20 -27.37
N GLY A 312 36.59 9.25 -26.69
CA GLY A 312 36.40 8.75 -25.33
C GLY A 312 37.03 9.62 -24.23
N GLN A 313 37.47 10.85 -24.55
CA GLN A 313 38.14 11.72 -23.57
C GLN A 313 37.26 12.04 -22.35
N TYR A 314 35.94 12.17 -22.57
CA TYR A 314 34.97 12.47 -21.51
C TYR A 314 34.75 11.25 -20.62
N ALA A 315 34.64 10.05 -21.22
CA ALA A 315 34.55 8.81 -20.47
C ALA A 315 35.78 8.60 -19.59
N ALA A 316 36.98 8.82 -20.13
CA ALA A 316 38.23 8.71 -19.38
C ALA A 316 38.28 9.64 -18.16
N ALA A 317 37.92 10.92 -18.34
CA ALA A 317 37.90 11.90 -17.27
C ALA A 317 36.90 11.53 -16.15
N LEU A 318 35.69 11.10 -16.52
CA LEU A 318 34.68 10.68 -15.55
C LEU A 318 35.07 9.38 -14.84
N ARG A 319 35.63 8.39 -15.55
CA ARG A 319 36.12 7.12 -14.96
C ARG A 319 37.27 7.35 -13.98
N GLU A 320 38.22 8.22 -14.30
CA GLU A 320 39.34 8.56 -13.42
C GLU A 320 38.86 9.21 -12.11
N ASN A 321 37.75 9.95 -12.16
CA ASN A 321 37.18 10.67 -11.02
C ASN A 321 35.95 9.99 -10.39
N ALA A 322 35.58 8.79 -10.86
CA ALA A 322 34.31 8.14 -10.51
C ALA A 322 34.10 7.97 -9.00
N ALA A 323 35.13 7.50 -8.30
CA ALA A 323 35.09 7.32 -6.84
C ALA A 323 34.87 8.64 -6.08
N ALA A 324 35.40 9.76 -6.58
CA ALA A 324 35.20 11.08 -5.98
C ALA A 324 33.82 11.66 -6.28
N LEU A 325 33.25 11.29 -7.42
CA LEU A 325 31.92 11.69 -7.86
C LEU A 325 30.81 10.78 -7.32
N GLY A 326 31.17 9.65 -6.70
CA GLY A 326 30.23 8.77 -6.00
C GLY A 326 29.52 7.74 -6.89
N PHE A 327 30.17 7.30 -7.98
CA PHE A 327 29.64 6.25 -8.85
C PHE A 327 30.70 5.22 -9.25
N ASP A 328 30.27 4.08 -9.76
CA ASP A 328 31.17 3.07 -10.31
C ASP A 328 31.73 3.51 -11.68
N ALA A 329 33.06 3.43 -11.84
CA ALA A 329 33.74 3.79 -13.08
C ALA A 329 33.26 2.92 -14.26
N ASP A 330 32.96 1.65 -14.03
CA ASP A 330 32.52 0.72 -15.07
C ASP A 330 31.13 1.07 -15.62
N ARG A 331 30.34 1.84 -14.86
CA ARG A 331 28.99 2.30 -15.25
C ARG A 331 29.01 3.55 -16.13
N VAL A 332 30.14 4.25 -16.20
CA VAL A 332 30.35 5.36 -17.14
C VAL A 332 30.60 4.80 -18.55
N THR A 333 29.55 4.44 -19.28
CA THR A 333 29.68 3.87 -20.63
C THR A 333 28.42 4.06 -21.46
N GLY A 334 28.55 3.99 -22.78
CA GLY A 334 27.43 4.04 -23.72
C GLY A 334 26.72 5.40 -23.73
N LEU A 335 25.39 5.39 -23.92
CA LEU A 335 24.60 6.61 -24.11
C LEU A 335 24.39 7.37 -22.79
N LEU A 336 25.06 8.52 -22.66
CA LEU A 336 24.96 9.39 -21.50
C LEU A 336 24.45 10.80 -21.86
N SER A 337 23.62 11.33 -20.97
CA SER A 337 23.07 12.68 -21.03
C SER A 337 24.17 13.75 -20.99
N ILE A 338 24.18 14.66 -21.97
CA ILE A 338 25.11 15.79 -22.00
C ILE A 338 24.92 16.71 -20.78
N PRO A 339 23.69 17.10 -20.38
CA PRO A 339 23.49 17.87 -19.15
C PRO A 339 24.11 17.21 -17.92
N TRP A 340 23.96 15.88 -17.78
CA TRP A 340 24.55 15.16 -16.67
C TRP A 340 26.09 15.15 -16.74
N ILE A 341 26.67 14.86 -17.91
CA ILE A 341 28.12 14.92 -18.13
C ILE A 341 28.66 16.28 -17.69
N ASN A 342 28.04 17.37 -18.14
CA ASN A 342 28.49 18.72 -17.83
C ASN A 342 28.44 19.05 -16.34
N VAL A 343 27.44 18.56 -15.61
CA VAL A 343 27.38 18.68 -14.14
C VAL A 343 28.57 17.96 -13.49
N GLN A 344 28.90 16.75 -13.95
CA GLN A 344 30.05 16.01 -13.41
C GLN A 344 31.39 16.66 -13.74
N LEU A 345 31.57 17.19 -14.95
CA LEU A 345 32.77 17.94 -15.32
C LEU A 345 32.96 19.18 -14.46
N ALA A 346 31.87 19.89 -14.14
CA ALA A 346 31.91 21.03 -13.24
C ALA A 346 32.33 20.64 -11.81
N ALA A 347 31.92 19.46 -11.34
CA ALA A 347 32.32 18.92 -10.05
C ALA A 347 33.81 18.49 -9.99
N ILE A 348 34.37 18.00 -11.10
CA ILE A 348 35.81 17.70 -11.22
C ILE A 348 36.63 19.00 -11.16
N GLY A 349 36.19 20.05 -11.89
CA GLY A 349 36.87 21.33 -11.93
C GLY A 349 38.16 21.31 -12.76
N ASP A 350 39.28 21.73 -12.16
CA ASP A 350 40.56 21.86 -12.85
C ASP A 350 41.07 20.48 -13.33
N GLY A 351 41.17 20.30 -14.65
CA GLY A 351 41.59 19.04 -15.29
C GLY A 351 40.48 18.32 -16.05
N ALA A 352 39.22 18.75 -15.90
CA ALA A 352 38.12 18.25 -16.71
C ALA A 352 38.20 18.76 -18.17
N PRO A 353 37.76 17.96 -19.15
CA PRO A 353 37.45 18.45 -20.50
C PRO A 353 36.49 19.64 -20.48
N ALA A 354 36.53 20.47 -21.54
CA ALA A 354 35.59 21.58 -21.66
C ALA A 354 34.13 21.06 -21.72
N PRO A 355 33.17 21.75 -21.07
CA PRO A 355 31.76 21.39 -21.14
C PRO A 355 31.29 21.27 -22.60
N ILE A 356 30.46 20.26 -22.86
CA ILE A 356 29.84 20.03 -24.17
C ILE A 356 28.73 21.05 -24.34
N ASP A 357 28.69 21.78 -25.45
CA ASP A 357 27.59 22.70 -25.77
C ASP A 357 26.33 21.91 -26.14
N PRO A 358 25.29 21.86 -25.28
CA PRO A 358 24.09 21.06 -25.53
C PRO A 358 23.26 21.59 -26.71
N GLU A 359 23.47 22.84 -27.13
CA GLU A 359 22.74 23.48 -28.24
C GLU A 359 23.47 23.32 -29.59
N SER A 360 24.63 22.67 -29.59
CA SER A 360 25.31 22.38 -30.85
C SER A 360 24.46 21.43 -31.72
N GLN A 361 24.37 21.74 -33.01
CA GLN A 361 23.45 21.04 -33.92
C GLN A 361 23.86 19.58 -34.12
N GLY A 362 22.88 18.67 -34.00
CA GLY A 362 23.01 17.28 -34.45
C GLY A 362 23.11 16.23 -33.35
N PHE A 363 22.98 16.59 -32.07
CA PHE A 363 22.85 15.58 -31.01
C PHE A 363 21.45 14.97 -30.99
N PRO A 364 21.36 13.63 -30.90
CA PRO A 364 20.08 12.97 -30.65
C PRO A 364 19.56 13.35 -29.26
N ARG A 365 18.23 13.38 -29.10
CA ARG A 365 17.58 13.75 -27.84
C ARG A 365 16.69 12.65 -27.30
N GLY A 366 16.70 12.45 -25.99
CA GLY A 366 15.98 11.37 -25.33
C GLY A 366 15.60 11.69 -23.89
N TYR A 367 15.07 10.71 -23.17
CA TYR A 367 14.91 10.80 -21.72
C TYR A 367 16.08 10.13 -21.03
N ALA A 368 16.62 10.75 -19.98
CA ALA A 368 17.71 10.22 -19.17
C ALA A 368 17.33 10.07 -17.70
N VAL A 369 18.03 9.19 -16.98
CA VAL A 369 17.71 8.79 -15.59
C VAL A 369 17.64 10.00 -14.65
N HIS A 370 18.61 10.91 -14.70
CA HIS A 370 18.62 12.11 -13.83
C HIS A 370 17.38 13.00 -13.97
N GLN A 371 16.65 12.96 -15.09
CA GLN A 371 15.40 13.71 -15.25
C GLN A 371 14.28 13.22 -14.32
N LEU A 372 14.38 11.99 -13.81
CA LEU A 372 13.47 11.44 -12.81
C LEU A 372 13.73 11.95 -11.38
N LEU A 373 14.70 12.88 -11.20
CA LEU A 373 15.33 13.26 -9.93
C LEU A 373 16.25 12.18 -9.32
N LYS A 374 16.57 11.14 -10.08
CA LYS A 374 17.53 10.13 -9.67
C LYS A 374 18.97 10.62 -9.85
N THR A 375 19.53 11.20 -8.80
CA THR A 375 20.87 11.82 -8.80
C THR A 375 21.98 10.92 -8.26
N ALA A 376 21.61 9.82 -7.61
CA ALA A 376 22.54 8.83 -7.05
C ALA A 376 22.26 7.41 -7.60
N GLU A 377 23.34 6.66 -7.77
CA GLU A 377 23.31 5.21 -8.02
C GLU A 377 22.98 4.50 -6.70
N TYR A 378 22.09 3.50 -6.72
CA TYR A 378 21.56 2.83 -5.53
C TYR A 378 20.77 3.77 -4.61
N SER A 379 19.64 4.25 -5.12
CA SER A 379 18.76 5.13 -4.37
C SER A 379 17.31 4.93 -4.79
N ARG A 380 16.44 4.83 -3.79
CA ARG A 380 14.98 4.89 -3.94
C ARG A 380 14.46 6.23 -4.46
N LEU A 381 15.22 7.33 -4.39
CA LEU A 381 14.78 8.62 -4.92
C LEU A 381 14.85 8.66 -6.44
N GLY A 382 13.80 9.19 -7.06
CA GLY A 382 13.61 9.14 -8.52
C GLY A 382 13.36 7.73 -9.05
N ALA A 383 13.20 6.73 -8.17
CA ALA A 383 12.86 5.35 -8.50
C ALA A 383 11.51 4.94 -7.88
N ARG A 384 11.43 4.97 -6.55
CA ARG A 384 10.22 4.71 -5.75
C ARG A 384 9.63 5.99 -5.15
N TYR A 385 10.45 6.94 -4.75
CA TYR A 385 9.99 8.17 -4.07
C TYR A 385 10.45 9.42 -4.81
N LEU A 386 9.61 10.47 -4.77
CA LEU A 386 9.88 11.76 -5.42
C LEU A 386 10.34 11.60 -6.90
N VAL A 387 9.45 11.09 -7.74
CA VAL A 387 9.73 10.75 -9.15
C VAL A 387 9.13 11.78 -10.08
N ALA A 388 9.92 12.32 -11.02
CA ALA A 388 9.39 13.26 -12.02
C ALA A 388 8.40 12.58 -12.98
N LEU A 389 7.19 13.14 -13.10
CA LEU A 389 6.07 12.49 -13.76
C LEU A 389 6.25 12.34 -15.27
N ASP A 390 6.73 13.38 -15.95
CA ASP A 390 6.81 13.41 -17.42
C ASP A 390 7.76 12.34 -17.99
N PRO A 391 9.03 12.24 -17.54
CA PRO A 391 9.92 11.15 -17.99
C PRO A 391 9.39 9.78 -17.58
N LEU A 392 8.80 9.64 -16.38
CA LEU A 392 8.24 8.37 -15.94
C LEU A 392 7.10 7.92 -16.85
N ALA A 393 6.17 8.82 -17.21
CA ALA A 393 5.03 8.50 -18.06
C ALA A 393 5.47 8.01 -19.45
N ALA A 394 6.52 8.61 -20.02
CA ALA A 394 7.09 8.16 -21.28
C ALA A 394 7.72 6.76 -21.16
N VAL A 395 8.52 6.52 -20.11
CA VAL A 395 9.14 5.22 -19.84
C VAL A 395 8.08 4.14 -19.59
N ALA A 396 7.06 4.45 -18.80
CA ALA A 396 5.93 3.58 -18.51
C ALA A 396 5.22 3.17 -19.80
N ALA A 397 4.80 4.15 -20.61
CA ALA A 397 4.10 3.89 -21.87
C ALA A 397 4.93 3.01 -22.81
N ARG A 398 6.24 3.27 -22.92
CA ARG A 398 7.13 2.47 -23.78
C ARG A 398 7.29 1.05 -23.26
N ARG A 399 7.65 0.87 -21.98
CA ARG A 399 7.82 -0.44 -21.36
C ARG A 399 6.54 -1.26 -21.39
N PHE A 400 5.39 -0.62 -21.15
CA PHE A 400 4.10 -1.25 -21.23
C PHE A 400 3.83 -1.80 -22.64
N ALA A 401 4.09 -1.00 -23.68
CA ALA A 401 3.94 -1.44 -25.07
C ALA A 401 4.89 -2.61 -25.42
N ASP A 402 6.17 -2.48 -25.08
CA ASP A 402 7.20 -3.47 -25.41
C ASP A 402 6.97 -4.81 -24.71
N THR A 403 6.47 -4.77 -23.47
CA THR A 403 6.19 -5.96 -22.66
C THR A 403 4.75 -6.45 -22.78
N LYS A 404 3.91 -5.82 -23.60
CA LYS A 404 2.47 -6.12 -23.73
C LYS A 404 1.74 -6.07 -22.37
N GLY A 405 2.11 -5.08 -21.57
CA GLY A 405 1.55 -4.78 -20.26
C GLY A 405 2.16 -5.55 -19.09
N ALA A 406 3.12 -6.47 -19.32
CA ALA A 406 3.72 -7.22 -18.22
C ALA A 406 4.53 -6.34 -17.25
N SER A 407 5.07 -5.19 -17.70
CA SER A 407 5.80 -4.25 -16.85
C SER A 407 4.96 -3.55 -15.79
N GLU A 408 3.63 -3.63 -15.87
CA GLU A 408 2.72 -2.96 -14.93
C GLU A 408 1.66 -3.90 -14.35
N ARG A 409 1.79 -5.22 -14.54
CA ARG A 409 0.75 -6.20 -14.18
C ARG A 409 0.88 -6.65 -12.72
N LEU A 410 0.43 -5.82 -11.77
CA LEU A 410 0.55 -6.07 -10.33
C LEU A 410 -0.11 -7.37 -9.86
N MET A 411 -1.29 -7.67 -10.39
CA MET A 411 -2.06 -8.86 -10.04
C MET A 411 -1.53 -10.15 -10.71
N GLY A 412 -0.57 -10.06 -11.65
CA GLY A 412 -0.36 -11.15 -12.60
C GLY A 412 -1.58 -11.37 -13.53
N GLU A 413 -1.49 -12.34 -14.44
CA GLU A 413 -2.52 -12.53 -15.48
C GLU A 413 -3.79 -13.20 -14.94
N ALA A 414 -3.64 -14.31 -14.20
CA ALA A 414 -4.76 -15.10 -13.72
C ALA A 414 -5.66 -14.34 -12.74
N GLN A 415 -5.08 -13.65 -11.75
CA GLN A 415 -5.86 -12.85 -10.80
C GLN A 415 -6.51 -11.65 -11.48
N ARG A 416 -5.83 -10.98 -12.42
CA ARG A 416 -6.40 -9.84 -13.16
C ARG A 416 -7.65 -10.27 -13.93
N GLU A 417 -7.58 -11.40 -14.65
CA GLU A 417 -8.73 -11.96 -15.36
C GLU A 417 -9.86 -12.31 -14.38
N TRP A 418 -9.54 -13.08 -13.33
CA TRP A 418 -10.50 -13.44 -12.29
C TRP A 418 -11.17 -12.22 -11.65
N PHE A 419 -10.40 -11.17 -11.35
CA PHE A 419 -10.87 -9.94 -10.71
C PHE A 419 -11.90 -9.24 -11.60
N LEU A 420 -11.55 -9.00 -12.87
CA LEU A 420 -12.45 -8.35 -13.82
C LEU A 420 -13.70 -9.21 -14.07
N GLU A 421 -13.56 -10.52 -14.27
CA GLU A 421 -14.71 -11.41 -14.42
C GLU A 421 -15.64 -11.37 -13.21
N THR A 422 -15.08 -11.36 -11.99
CA THR A 422 -15.85 -11.32 -10.74
C THR A 422 -16.65 -10.03 -10.63
N ILE A 423 -16.00 -8.88 -10.85
CA ILE A 423 -16.65 -7.57 -10.79
C ILE A 423 -17.72 -7.43 -11.88
N GLN A 424 -17.41 -7.80 -13.13
CA GLN A 424 -18.31 -7.66 -14.28
C GLN A 424 -19.53 -8.59 -14.20
N ARG A 425 -19.38 -9.81 -13.64
CA ARG A 425 -20.49 -10.76 -13.51
C ARG A 425 -21.35 -10.52 -12.27
N SER A 426 -20.87 -9.74 -11.31
CA SER A 426 -21.59 -9.52 -10.06
C SER A 426 -22.91 -8.77 -10.29
N THR A 427 -23.99 -9.31 -9.75
CA THR A 427 -25.32 -8.69 -9.77
C THR A 427 -25.62 -7.92 -8.48
N ARG A 428 -24.62 -7.72 -7.61
CA ARG A 428 -24.79 -7.01 -6.34
C ARG A 428 -24.88 -5.50 -6.60
N THR A 429 -25.62 -4.79 -5.75
CA THR A 429 -25.80 -3.34 -5.89
C THR A 429 -24.46 -2.61 -5.98
N PHE A 430 -23.55 -2.85 -5.04
CA PHE A 430 -22.19 -2.34 -5.03
C PHE A 430 -21.18 -3.47 -5.18
N LYS A 431 -20.12 -3.20 -5.94
CA LYS A 431 -18.91 -4.01 -5.99
C LYS A 431 -17.81 -3.21 -5.29
N VAL A 432 -17.36 -3.70 -4.14
CA VAL A 432 -16.31 -3.05 -3.36
C VAL A 432 -15.00 -3.80 -3.60
N TRP A 433 -14.00 -3.10 -4.11
CA TRP A 433 -12.65 -3.62 -4.26
C TRP A 433 -11.81 -3.17 -3.07
N GLY A 434 -11.33 -4.13 -2.26
CA GLY A 434 -10.29 -3.90 -1.27
C GLY A 434 -8.91 -4.04 -1.92
N SER A 435 -8.26 -2.90 -2.15
CA SER A 435 -6.91 -2.79 -2.70
C SER A 435 -5.93 -2.54 -1.55
N PRO A 436 -4.85 -3.31 -1.39
CA PRO A 436 -3.82 -3.00 -0.38
C PRO A 436 -3.29 -1.56 -0.52
N ILE A 437 -2.94 -1.16 -1.76
CA ILE A 437 -2.39 0.16 -2.09
C ILE A 437 -3.42 1.12 -2.72
N ALA A 438 -3.17 2.43 -2.61
CA ALA A 438 -4.03 3.50 -3.14
C ALA A 438 -4.09 3.52 -4.68
N PHE A 439 -5.29 3.61 -5.25
CA PHE A 439 -5.53 3.60 -6.70
C PHE A 439 -5.47 5.00 -7.32
N MET A 440 -6.02 6.01 -6.64
CA MET A 440 -6.13 7.37 -7.17
C MET A 440 -4.76 8.03 -7.39
N PRO A 441 -4.62 8.83 -8.47
CA PRO A 441 -3.41 9.61 -8.68
C PRO A 441 -3.19 10.69 -7.61
N LYS A 442 -1.91 10.95 -7.29
CA LYS A 442 -1.48 11.89 -6.24
C LYS A 442 -0.33 12.78 -6.75
N VAL A 443 -0.61 13.57 -7.79
CA VAL A 443 0.40 14.41 -8.45
C VAL A 443 0.65 15.69 -7.66
N VAL A 444 1.92 16.00 -7.42
CA VAL A 444 2.35 17.28 -6.87
C VAL A 444 2.88 18.14 -8.01
N ASP A 445 2.15 19.20 -8.37
CA ASP A 445 2.55 20.16 -9.41
C ASP A 445 3.13 21.42 -8.78
N VAL A 446 4.42 21.62 -8.99
CA VAL A 446 5.17 22.77 -8.44
C VAL A 446 5.69 23.71 -9.52
N ARG A 447 5.14 23.62 -10.75
CA ARG A 447 5.54 24.49 -11.87
C ARG A 447 5.38 25.98 -11.56
N ASN A 448 4.36 26.32 -10.76
CA ASN A 448 4.05 27.69 -10.35
C ASN A 448 4.74 28.11 -9.03
N VAL A 449 5.51 27.23 -8.38
CA VAL A 449 6.19 27.54 -7.12
C VAL A 449 7.48 28.30 -7.41
N LEU A 450 7.39 29.62 -7.47
CA LEU A 450 8.50 30.51 -7.85
C LEU A 450 9.72 30.46 -6.91
N LEU A 451 9.55 29.93 -5.69
CA LEU A 451 10.66 29.71 -4.75
C LEU A 451 11.59 28.58 -5.21
N LEU A 452 11.11 27.63 -6.00
CA LEU A 452 11.93 26.54 -6.53
C LEU A 452 12.84 27.05 -7.68
N PRO A 453 14.06 26.52 -7.80
CA PRO A 453 14.87 26.67 -9.02
C PRO A 453 14.08 26.22 -10.26
N PRO A 454 14.23 26.89 -11.43
CA PRO A 454 13.52 26.52 -12.66
C PRO A 454 13.63 25.04 -13.03
N GLU A 455 14.76 24.41 -12.72
CA GLU A 455 15.07 23.01 -13.03
C GLU A 455 14.27 22.02 -12.17
N LEU A 456 13.76 22.45 -11.02
CA LEU A 456 12.92 21.66 -10.09
C LEU A 456 11.44 22.01 -10.20
N ARG A 457 11.05 22.90 -11.14
CA ARG A 457 9.66 23.27 -11.37
C ARG A 457 9.00 22.28 -12.33
N GLY A 458 8.55 21.17 -11.77
CA GLY A 458 7.92 20.08 -12.52
C GLY A 458 6.65 19.54 -11.86
N ARG A 459 6.21 18.39 -12.38
CA ARG A 459 5.18 17.55 -11.78
C ARG A 459 5.84 16.30 -11.23
N TYR A 460 5.47 15.91 -10.02
CA TYR A 460 6.11 14.83 -9.29
C TYR A 460 5.09 13.86 -8.71
N LEU A 461 5.49 12.61 -8.63
CA LEU A 461 4.87 11.60 -7.79
C LEU A 461 5.65 11.52 -6.48
N LEU A 462 4.95 11.50 -5.35
CA LEU A 462 5.61 11.33 -4.05
C LEU A 462 6.02 9.88 -3.80
N THR A 463 5.22 8.94 -4.32
CA THR A 463 5.51 7.50 -4.35
C THR A 463 5.16 6.94 -5.74
N ALA A 464 5.93 5.95 -6.16
CA ALA A 464 5.71 5.11 -7.34
C ALA A 464 5.60 3.62 -6.94
N ASP A 465 5.50 3.32 -5.64
CA ASP A 465 5.24 1.96 -5.17
C ASP A 465 3.76 1.56 -5.38
N ASP A 466 2.84 2.52 -5.25
CA ASP A 466 1.42 2.31 -5.51
C ASP A 466 1.05 2.43 -7.00
N TRP A 467 -0.26 2.46 -7.31
CA TRP A 467 -0.75 2.53 -8.68
C TRP A 467 -0.29 3.77 -9.47
N ASP A 468 0.27 4.82 -8.84
CA ASP A 468 0.93 5.92 -9.54
C ASP A 468 2.20 5.49 -10.31
N GLY A 469 2.89 4.46 -9.83
CA GLY A 469 4.03 3.86 -10.54
C GLY A 469 3.64 2.98 -11.73
N PHE A 470 2.34 2.68 -11.90
CA PHE A 470 1.83 1.75 -12.91
C PHE A 470 0.64 2.36 -13.69
N PRO A 471 0.86 3.51 -14.36
CA PRO A 471 -0.22 4.36 -14.85
C PRO A 471 -1.01 3.76 -16.01
N ASN A 472 -0.41 2.92 -16.86
CA ASN A 472 -1.08 2.33 -18.00
C ASN A 472 -2.01 1.18 -17.58
N GLU A 473 -1.54 0.30 -16.69
CA GLU A 473 -2.39 -0.76 -16.14
C GLU A 473 -3.51 -0.15 -15.27
N ARG A 474 -3.20 0.84 -14.43
CA ARG A 474 -4.21 1.57 -13.66
C ARG A 474 -5.32 2.11 -14.56
N ARG A 475 -4.96 2.81 -15.64
CA ARG A 475 -5.93 3.37 -16.59
C ARG A 475 -6.77 2.27 -17.25
N ALA A 476 -6.14 1.17 -17.67
CA ALA A 476 -6.85 0.05 -18.27
C ALA A 476 -7.87 -0.58 -17.30
N LEU A 477 -7.51 -0.73 -16.02
CA LEU A 477 -8.44 -1.22 -14.99
C LEU A 477 -9.55 -0.21 -14.71
N LEU A 478 -9.22 1.08 -14.59
CA LEU A 478 -10.20 2.13 -14.34
C LEU A 478 -11.29 2.14 -15.41
N ASP A 479 -10.89 2.03 -16.68
CA ASP A 479 -11.82 1.95 -17.81
C ASP A 479 -12.77 0.76 -17.69
N GLU A 480 -12.27 -0.42 -17.37
CA GLU A 480 -13.09 -1.62 -17.19
C GLU A 480 -14.03 -1.50 -15.98
N LEU A 481 -13.55 -0.96 -14.86
CA LEU A 481 -14.32 -0.79 -13.63
C LEU A 481 -15.44 0.26 -13.79
N ALA A 482 -15.16 1.35 -14.51
CA ALA A 482 -16.12 2.42 -14.74
C ALA A 482 -17.34 1.96 -15.56
N GLU A 483 -17.19 0.99 -16.46
CA GLU A 483 -18.30 0.42 -17.25
C GLU A 483 -19.31 -0.38 -16.41
N VAL A 484 -18.87 -0.94 -15.28
CA VAL A 484 -19.72 -1.82 -14.46
C VAL A 484 -20.70 -1.02 -13.60
N GLY A 485 -20.36 0.23 -13.26
CA GLY A 485 -21.13 1.10 -12.35
C GLY A 485 -21.13 0.61 -10.90
N ASN A 486 -21.40 1.50 -9.94
CA ASN A 486 -21.43 1.18 -8.50
C ASN A 486 -20.20 0.42 -7.99
N VAL A 487 -19.02 0.72 -8.56
CA VAL A 487 -17.73 0.22 -8.08
C VAL A 487 -17.17 1.24 -7.08
N VAL A 488 -16.80 0.75 -5.91
CA VAL A 488 -16.13 1.55 -4.87
C VAL A 488 -14.82 0.86 -4.49
N ILE A 489 -13.72 1.61 -4.47
CA ILE A 489 -12.42 1.13 -4.02
C ILE A 489 -12.24 1.54 -2.56
N VAL A 490 -11.76 0.62 -1.73
CA VAL A 490 -11.25 0.90 -0.39
C VAL A 490 -9.79 0.50 -0.33
N SER A 491 -8.93 1.41 0.14
CA SER A 491 -7.47 1.25 0.08
C SER A 491 -6.76 1.63 1.37
N GLY A 492 -5.54 1.11 1.56
CA GLY A 492 -4.66 1.33 2.72
C GLY A 492 -3.29 1.86 2.29
N ASP A 493 -2.22 1.32 2.87
CA ASP A 493 -0.79 1.58 2.60
C ASP A 493 -0.30 3.00 2.93
N LEU A 494 -0.94 4.02 2.37
CA LEU A 494 -0.39 5.39 2.32
C LEU A 494 -0.35 6.10 3.68
N HIS A 495 -0.96 5.54 4.74
CA HIS A 495 -1.07 6.13 6.07
C HIS A 495 -1.79 7.50 6.13
N CYS A 496 -2.78 7.72 5.26
CA CYS A 496 -3.63 8.91 5.30
C CYS A 496 -5.03 8.66 4.76
N PHE A 497 -5.93 9.62 4.96
CA PHE A 497 -7.25 9.59 4.34
C PHE A 497 -7.24 10.36 3.03
N LEU A 498 -7.65 9.69 1.95
CA LEU A 498 -7.98 10.33 0.67
C LEU A 498 -9.37 9.88 0.25
N VAL A 499 -10.19 10.81 -0.24
CA VAL A 499 -11.48 10.48 -0.85
C VAL A 499 -11.58 11.20 -2.18
N GLY A 500 -11.93 10.45 -3.22
CA GLY A 500 -11.97 11.01 -4.55
C GLY A 500 -12.79 10.18 -5.53
N THR A 501 -12.81 10.68 -6.76
CA THR A 501 -13.49 10.04 -7.88
C THR A 501 -12.51 9.82 -9.03
N PRO A 502 -11.53 8.90 -8.92
CA PRO A 502 -10.49 8.75 -9.94
C PRO A 502 -11.11 8.49 -11.32
N PHE A 503 -10.57 9.16 -12.34
CA PHE A 503 -11.01 9.11 -13.73
C PHE A 503 -9.80 9.23 -14.68
N ASP A 504 -9.94 8.74 -15.91
CA ASP A 504 -9.00 9.07 -16.99
C ASP A 504 -9.33 10.46 -17.54
N GLU A 505 -8.35 11.35 -17.62
CA GLU A 505 -8.51 12.71 -18.15
C GLU A 505 -9.10 12.72 -19.57
N ALA A 506 -8.81 11.69 -20.38
CA ALA A 506 -9.39 11.54 -21.72
C ALA A 506 -10.89 11.18 -21.69
N ALA A 507 -11.39 10.64 -20.57
CA ALA A 507 -12.77 10.24 -20.39
C ALA A 507 -13.29 10.53 -18.95
N PRO A 508 -13.44 11.81 -18.52
CA PRO A 508 -13.77 12.14 -17.13
C PRO A 508 -15.10 11.58 -16.64
N SER A 509 -16.03 11.22 -17.53
CA SER A 509 -17.29 10.56 -17.17
C SER A 509 -17.12 9.12 -16.70
N ARG A 510 -16.01 8.46 -17.08
CA ARG A 510 -15.65 7.10 -16.66
C ARG A 510 -14.86 7.21 -15.37
N ARG A 511 -15.58 7.10 -14.25
CA ARG A 511 -15.02 7.28 -12.92
C ARG A 511 -15.58 6.27 -11.93
N VAL A 512 -14.78 5.96 -10.93
CA VAL A 512 -15.20 5.20 -9.75
C VAL A 512 -15.07 6.09 -8.51
N VAL A 513 -15.49 5.60 -7.35
CA VAL A 513 -15.24 6.28 -6.06
C VAL A 513 -14.19 5.50 -5.30
N GLU A 514 -13.25 6.19 -4.65
CA GLU A 514 -12.27 5.56 -3.77
C GLU A 514 -12.24 6.23 -2.39
N PHE A 515 -12.12 5.39 -1.36
CA PHE A 515 -11.85 5.76 0.01
C PHE A 515 -10.55 5.10 0.47
N CYS A 516 -9.44 5.86 0.44
CA CYS A 516 -8.19 5.48 1.09
C CYS A 516 -8.31 5.78 2.59
N THR A 517 -8.03 4.79 3.44
CA THR A 517 -8.15 4.90 4.90
C THR A 517 -6.80 5.19 5.55
N GLY A 518 -6.81 5.99 6.61
CA GLY A 518 -5.61 6.23 7.41
C GLY A 518 -5.11 4.97 8.12
N ALA A 519 -3.86 5.02 8.58
CA ALA A 519 -3.25 3.95 9.36
C ALA A 519 -3.88 3.84 10.75
N VAL A 520 -4.06 2.61 11.25
CA VAL A 520 -4.49 2.34 12.62
C VAL A 520 -3.54 2.98 13.63
N SER A 521 -2.23 2.85 13.40
CA SER A 521 -1.21 3.39 14.29
C SER A 521 0.14 3.74 13.67
N SER A 522 0.41 3.32 12.43
CA SER A 522 1.66 3.67 11.75
C SER A 522 1.82 5.17 11.56
N THR A 523 3.07 5.63 11.41
CA THR A 523 3.43 7.02 11.16
C THR A 523 2.62 7.59 10.01
N THR A 524 1.95 8.73 10.23
CA THR A 524 1.08 9.34 9.21
C THR A 524 1.87 9.76 7.96
N TRP A 525 1.22 9.80 6.80
CA TRP A 525 1.90 10.13 5.54
C TRP A 525 2.67 11.46 5.60
N LEU A 526 2.04 12.50 6.17
CA LEU A 526 2.66 13.82 6.29
C LEU A 526 3.94 13.77 7.13
N GLU A 527 3.88 13.09 8.27
CA GLU A 527 5.04 12.91 9.14
C GLU A 527 6.13 12.07 8.45
N GLY A 528 5.75 11.04 7.69
CA GLY A 528 6.67 10.23 6.89
C GLY A 528 7.41 11.05 5.82
N ILE A 529 6.68 11.91 5.09
CA ILE A 529 7.27 12.82 4.09
C ILE A 529 8.23 13.81 4.77
N GLU A 530 7.83 14.42 5.89
CA GLU A 530 8.69 15.35 6.64
C GLU A 530 9.96 14.67 7.16
N ARG A 531 9.84 13.44 7.69
CA ARG A 531 11.00 12.64 8.14
C ARG A 531 11.91 12.28 6.98
N LEU A 532 11.37 11.81 5.86
CA LEU A 532 12.14 11.49 4.65
C LEU A 532 12.91 12.73 4.17
N ALA A 533 12.22 13.86 4.05
CA ALA A 533 12.79 15.13 3.61
C ALA A 533 13.85 15.71 4.57
N ALA A 534 13.82 15.34 5.85
CA ALA A 534 14.80 15.75 6.85
C ALA A 534 15.99 14.77 6.95
N ALA A 535 15.78 13.48 6.70
CA ALA A 535 16.78 12.43 6.86
C ALA A 535 17.63 12.20 5.60
N ASP A 536 17.07 12.45 4.41
CA ASP A 536 17.74 12.17 3.15
C ASP A 536 18.38 13.43 2.55
N ALA A 537 19.70 13.54 2.68
CA ALA A 537 20.47 14.67 2.18
C ALA A 537 20.49 14.79 0.63
N SER A 538 20.05 13.76 -0.09
CA SER A 538 19.94 13.81 -1.55
C SER A 538 18.64 14.48 -2.04
N ILE A 539 17.66 14.68 -1.15
CA ILE A 539 16.48 15.50 -1.44
C ILE A 539 16.92 16.96 -1.50
N PRO A 540 16.62 17.68 -2.61
CA PRO A 540 16.89 19.11 -2.67
C PRO A 540 16.18 19.86 -1.53
N GLU A 541 16.92 20.69 -0.78
CA GLU A 541 16.40 21.45 0.39
C GLU A 541 15.08 22.18 0.10
N ALA A 542 14.91 22.65 -1.14
CA ALA A 542 13.71 23.32 -1.60
C ALA A 542 12.45 22.44 -1.51
N PHE A 543 12.55 21.12 -1.71
CA PHE A 543 11.43 20.18 -1.51
C PHE A 543 11.14 19.92 -0.03
N SER A 544 12.15 19.92 0.83
CA SER A 544 11.94 19.78 2.28
C SER A 544 11.08 20.91 2.85
N LEU A 545 11.19 22.12 2.28
CA LEU A 545 10.33 23.25 2.63
C LEU A 545 8.87 23.09 2.14
N LEU A 546 8.61 22.21 1.18
CA LEU A 546 7.28 21.95 0.62
C LEU A 546 6.54 20.81 1.33
N ALA A 547 7.22 19.97 2.10
CA ALA A 547 6.60 18.83 2.79
C ALA A 547 5.33 19.22 3.58
N PRO A 548 5.32 20.28 4.42
CA PRO A 548 4.12 20.71 5.14
C PRO A 548 3.00 21.24 4.23
N ALA A 549 3.32 21.63 2.99
CA ALA A 549 2.40 22.22 2.03
C ALA A 549 1.83 21.18 1.03
N VAL A 550 2.24 19.92 1.09
CA VAL A 550 1.80 18.86 0.16
C VAL A 550 0.28 18.78 0.04
N GLY A 551 -0.46 18.86 1.15
CA GLY A 551 -1.93 18.84 1.10
C GLY A 551 -2.54 19.98 0.25
N ALA A 552 -1.97 21.18 0.34
CA ALA A 552 -2.41 22.32 -0.47
C ALA A 552 -2.05 22.14 -1.95
N LEU A 553 -0.90 21.53 -2.25
CA LEU A 553 -0.48 21.24 -3.63
C LEU A 553 -1.34 20.15 -4.27
N LEU A 554 -1.75 19.13 -3.50
CA LEU A 554 -2.62 18.06 -3.99
C LEU A 554 -4.00 18.59 -4.43
N THR A 555 -4.50 19.65 -3.79
CA THR A 555 -5.82 20.24 -4.06
C THR A 555 -5.76 21.62 -4.71
N ASP A 556 -4.61 21.99 -5.26
CA ASP A 556 -4.42 23.30 -5.88
C ASP A 556 -5.33 23.47 -7.10
N ARG A 557 -6.15 24.52 -7.07
CA ARG A 557 -7.12 24.86 -8.11
C ARG A 557 -6.49 25.59 -9.29
N GLU A 558 -5.27 26.12 -9.14
CA GLU A 558 -4.57 26.78 -10.24
C GLU A 558 -3.92 25.76 -11.17
N THR A 559 -3.16 24.81 -10.61
CA THR A 559 -2.55 23.72 -11.40
C THR A 559 -3.54 22.63 -11.76
N ARG A 560 -4.55 22.40 -10.91
CA ARG A 560 -5.58 21.34 -11.09
C ARG A 560 -4.96 19.97 -11.30
N ALA A 561 -3.90 19.65 -10.56
CA ALA A 561 -3.17 18.40 -10.72
C ALA A 561 -3.99 17.15 -10.37
N ASN A 562 -4.94 17.27 -9.43
CA ASN A 562 -5.79 16.16 -8.96
C ASN A 562 -7.28 16.58 -8.85
N PRO A 563 -7.97 16.85 -9.97
CA PRO A 563 -9.36 17.29 -9.96
C PRO A 563 -10.33 16.24 -9.38
N HIS A 564 -9.92 14.97 -9.37
CA HIS A 564 -10.64 13.86 -8.77
C HIS A 564 -10.62 13.84 -7.23
N LEU A 565 -9.61 14.46 -6.59
CA LEU A 565 -9.38 14.38 -5.14
C LEU A 565 -10.29 15.38 -4.40
N ALA A 566 -11.31 14.86 -3.72
CA ALA A 566 -12.36 15.66 -3.09
C ALA A 566 -12.08 16.00 -1.62
N PHE A 567 -11.27 15.17 -0.96
CA PHE A 567 -10.93 15.32 0.45
C PHE A 567 -9.61 14.62 0.76
N HIS A 568 -8.82 15.23 1.67
CA HIS A 568 -7.62 14.62 2.22
C HIS A 568 -7.43 15.00 3.69
N GLU A 569 -6.90 14.08 4.50
CA GLU A 569 -6.35 14.35 5.84
C GLU A 569 -5.05 13.54 5.97
N LEU A 570 -3.92 14.21 5.74
CA LEU A 570 -2.60 13.58 5.57
C LEU A 570 -1.87 13.26 6.88
N GLY A 571 -2.25 13.95 7.95
CA GLY A 571 -1.60 13.89 9.27
C GLY A 571 -2.48 13.26 10.34
N LYS A 572 -3.36 12.32 9.97
CA LYS A 572 -4.29 11.67 10.91
C LYS A 572 -4.26 10.15 10.74
N ASN A 573 -4.28 9.44 11.85
CA ASN A 573 -4.54 8.02 11.93
C ASN A 573 -6.05 7.74 11.95
N GLY A 574 -6.44 6.47 11.81
CA GLY A 574 -7.82 6.05 12.05
C GLY A 574 -8.29 4.89 11.18
N TYR A 575 -9.58 4.91 10.82
CA TYR A 575 -10.23 3.87 10.02
C TYR A 575 -11.51 4.39 9.36
N ALA A 576 -12.16 3.57 8.52
CA ALA A 576 -13.47 3.87 7.94
C ALA A 576 -14.52 2.81 8.31
N VAL A 577 -15.79 3.22 8.40
CA VAL A 577 -16.95 2.32 8.48
C VAL A 577 -17.88 2.61 7.31
N LEU A 578 -18.22 1.56 6.57
CA LEU A 578 -19.08 1.60 5.40
C LEU A 578 -20.42 0.94 5.72
N SER A 579 -21.50 1.51 5.19
CA SER A 579 -22.86 0.96 5.24
C SER A 579 -23.41 0.83 3.82
N VAL A 580 -23.65 -0.39 3.37
CA VAL A 580 -24.02 -0.72 1.98
C VAL A 580 -25.46 -1.20 1.93
N SER A 581 -26.28 -0.53 1.12
CA SER A 581 -27.72 -0.81 0.99
C SER A 581 -28.16 -0.75 -0.48
N GLY A 582 -29.44 -0.99 -0.75
CA GLY A 582 -30.03 -0.82 -2.07
C GLY A 582 -30.11 0.63 -2.56
N GLU A 583 -29.91 1.62 -1.70
CA GLU A 583 -30.04 3.05 -2.04
C GLU A 583 -28.69 3.76 -2.20
N ALA A 584 -27.72 3.39 -1.36
CA ALA A 584 -26.42 4.04 -1.29
C ALA A 584 -25.39 3.20 -0.52
N LEU A 585 -24.13 3.55 -0.75
CA LEU A 585 -23.01 3.24 0.13
C LEU A 585 -22.64 4.50 0.91
N GLU A 586 -22.80 4.47 2.23
CA GLU A 586 -22.41 5.56 3.12
C GLU A 586 -21.10 5.21 3.83
N THR A 587 -20.16 6.14 3.86
CA THR A 587 -18.84 5.97 4.49
C THR A 587 -18.67 6.98 5.60
N GLN A 588 -18.24 6.53 6.77
CA GLN A 588 -17.81 7.37 7.88
C GLN A 588 -16.34 7.15 8.16
N LEU A 589 -15.53 8.19 8.00
CA LEU A 589 -14.14 8.21 8.40
C LEU A 589 -14.05 8.57 9.89
N PHE A 590 -13.21 7.86 10.63
CA PHE A 590 -12.90 8.11 12.04
C PHE A 590 -11.44 8.52 12.13
N LEU A 591 -11.18 9.79 12.41
CA LEU A 591 -9.84 10.38 12.40
C LEU A 591 -9.38 10.64 13.82
N ILE A 592 -8.16 10.23 14.15
CA ILE A 592 -7.52 10.44 15.45
C ILE A 592 -6.13 11.05 15.25
N ASP A 593 -5.70 11.86 16.22
CA ASP A 593 -4.38 12.47 16.23
C ASP A 593 -3.27 11.43 16.50
N PRO A 594 -2.14 11.49 15.79
CA PRO A 594 -1.02 10.56 16.01
C PRO A 594 -0.47 10.65 17.44
N GLN A 595 -0.48 11.82 18.06
CA GLN A 595 -0.07 11.95 19.47
C GLN A 595 -0.99 11.16 20.40
N THR A 596 -2.29 11.04 20.09
CA THR A 596 -3.20 10.21 20.88
C THR A 596 -2.89 8.72 20.68
N VAL A 597 -2.57 8.31 19.46
CA VAL A 597 -2.15 6.93 19.16
C VAL A 597 -0.85 6.56 19.89
N ALA A 598 0.08 7.50 20.04
CA ALA A 598 1.30 7.33 20.85
C ALA A 598 1.07 7.45 22.37
N THR A 599 -0.15 7.77 22.83
CA THR A 599 -0.45 7.96 24.26
C THR A 599 -1.03 6.67 24.86
N PRO A 600 -0.47 6.15 25.97
CA PRO A 600 -1.02 4.98 26.67
C PRO A 600 -2.49 5.18 27.09
N PRO A 601 -3.33 4.11 27.08
CA PRO A 601 -4.74 4.22 27.45
C PRO A 601 -5.01 4.83 28.84
N ASP A 602 -4.16 4.56 29.83
CA ASP A 602 -4.28 5.09 31.19
C ASP A 602 -3.82 6.56 31.33
N ALA A 603 -3.15 7.09 30.31
CA ALA A 603 -2.74 8.49 30.23
C ALA A 603 -3.74 9.39 29.49
N LEU A 604 -4.78 8.83 28.85
CA LEU A 604 -5.84 9.61 28.21
C LEU A 604 -6.66 10.37 29.27
N VAL A 605 -6.86 11.67 29.06
CA VAL A 605 -7.54 12.56 30.03
C VAL A 605 -9.03 12.76 29.78
N ALA A 606 -9.59 12.09 28.78
CA ALA A 606 -10.96 12.21 28.33
C ALA A 606 -11.47 10.86 27.81
N ASP A 607 -12.78 10.76 27.58
CA ASP A 607 -13.38 9.58 26.95
C ASP A 607 -12.78 9.35 25.56
N LEU A 608 -12.51 8.08 25.22
CA LEU A 608 -11.84 7.71 23.98
C LEU A 608 -12.55 8.28 22.75
N GLY A 609 -13.89 8.28 22.73
CA GLY A 609 -14.65 8.77 21.59
C GLY A 609 -14.49 10.26 21.33
N SER A 610 -14.06 11.06 22.32
CA SER A 610 -13.85 12.51 22.14
C SER A 610 -12.59 12.85 21.35
N TYR A 611 -11.66 11.91 21.18
CA TYR A 611 -10.47 12.08 20.36
C TYR A 611 -10.73 11.82 18.87
N PHE A 612 -11.88 11.25 18.52
CA PHE A 612 -12.22 10.94 17.14
C PHE A 612 -13.05 12.06 16.48
N LYS A 613 -12.53 12.59 15.38
CA LYS A 613 -13.31 13.41 14.42
C LYS A 613 -13.98 12.48 13.41
N ARG A 614 -15.22 12.77 13.06
CA ARG A 614 -15.99 12.00 12.08
C ARG A 614 -16.25 12.83 10.83
N VAL A 615 -16.06 12.24 9.65
CA VAL A 615 -16.35 12.83 8.34
C VAL A 615 -17.21 11.83 7.56
N ARG A 616 -18.30 12.29 6.93
CA ARG A 616 -19.27 11.39 6.30
C ARG A 616 -19.46 11.68 4.81
N PHE A 617 -19.51 10.60 4.04
CA PHE A 617 -19.71 10.59 2.61
C PHE A 617 -20.82 9.63 2.21
N ARG A 618 -21.35 9.82 1.01
CA ARG A 618 -22.35 8.97 0.38
C ARG A 618 -22.07 8.81 -1.11
N VAL A 619 -22.23 7.58 -1.59
CA VAL A 619 -22.27 7.22 -3.00
C VAL A 619 -23.67 6.71 -3.30
N PRO A 620 -24.52 7.48 -3.99
CA PRO A 620 -25.84 7.02 -4.41
C PRO A 620 -25.73 5.85 -5.38
N VAL A 621 -26.69 4.92 -5.35
CA VAL A 621 -26.79 3.86 -6.35
C VAL A 621 -26.97 4.44 -7.76
N ASP A 622 -26.40 3.75 -8.74
CA ASP A 622 -26.40 4.10 -10.17
C ASP A 622 -25.81 5.50 -10.45
N SER A 623 -24.92 5.93 -9.56
CA SER A 623 -24.20 7.18 -9.65
C SER A 623 -22.71 6.95 -9.39
N ALA A 624 -21.87 7.66 -10.13
CA ALA A 624 -20.46 7.82 -9.82
C ALA A 624 -20.17 9.14 -9.07
N SER A 625 -21.21 9.75 -8.50
CA SER A 625 -21.10 10.98 -7.72
C SER A 625 -20.67 10.70 -6.29
N LEU A 626 -19.82 11.56 -5.76
CA LEU A 626 -19.46 11.60 -4.36
C LEU A 626 -20.21 12.74 -3.66
N GLU A 627 -20.91 12.41 -2.57
CA GLU A 627 -21.64 13.37 -1.75
C GLU A 627 -21.04 13.44 -0.34
N ARG A 628 -20.99 14.65 0.24
CA ARG A 628 -20.56 14.90 1.62
C ARG A 628 -21.78 15.22 2.47
N LEU A 629 -21.84 14.62 3.66
CA LEU A 629 -22.98 14.66 4.59
C LEU A 629 -22.71 15.47 5.87
N ASP A 630 -21.63 16.25 5.90
CA ASP A 630 -21.24 17.05 7.06
C ASP A 630 -21.79 18.48 6.92
N GLY A 631 -22.80 18.85 7.72
CA GLY A 631 -23.42 20.18 7.70
C GLY A 631 -24.95 20.14 7.75
N SER A 632 -25.61 21.23 7.32
CA SER A 632 -27.08 21.33 7.26
C SER A 632 -27.71 20.76 5.98
N GLY A 633 -26.92 20.14 5.09
CA GLY A 633 -27.39 19.60 3.81
C GLY A 633 -26.38 18.66 3.16
N VAL A 634 -26.71 18.21 1.94
CA VAL A 634 -25.85 17.35 1.10
C VAL A 634 -25.13 18.23 0.09
N ALA A 635 -23.82 18.04 -0.05
CA ALA A 635 -23.02 18.68 -1.10
C ALA A 635 -22.41 17.60 -2.00
N ARG A 636 -22.39 17.81 -3.31
CA ARG A 636 -21.79 16.92 -4.31
C ARG A 636 -20.43 17.45 -4.72
N TRP A 637 -19.46 16.57 -4.92
CA TRP A 637 -18.16 16.94 -5.48
C TRP A 637 -18.28 17.30 -6.96
N ASP A 638 -17.83 18.49 -7.32
CA ASP A 638 -17.70 18.96 -8.70
C ASP A 638 -16.21 18.96 -9.09
N THR A 639 -15.85 18.11 -10.05
CA THR A 639 -14.47 17.97 -10.53
C THR A 639 -14.00 19.15 -11.38
N ASP A 640 -14.94 19.87 -12.01
CA ASP A 640 -14.62 21.03 -12.84
C ASP A 640 -14.32 22.23 -11.95
N GLU A 641 -15.09 22.42 -10.87
CA GLU A 641 -14.85 23.50 -9.90
C GLU A 641 -13.81 23.12 -8.82
N MET A 642 -13.50 21.83 -8.66
CA MET A 642 -12.74 21.28 -7.53
C MET A 642 -13.31 21.76 -6.19
N ASP A 643 -14.65 21.68 -6.08
CA ASP A 643 -15.38 22.16 -4.91
C ASP A 643 -16.62 21.32 -4.59
N TRP A 644 -17.10 21.46 -3.36
CA TRP A 644 -18.34 20.88 -2.89
C TRP A 644 -19.51 21.82 -3.23
N VAL A 645 -20.34 21.44 -4.20
CA VAL A 645 -21.52 22.21 -4.62
C VAL A 645 -22.77 21.69 -3.92
N VAL A 646 -23.67 22.58 -3.50
CA VAL A 646 -24.93 22.18 -2.84
C VAL A 646 -25.76 21.35 -3.83
N ALA A 647 -26.10 20.12 -3.44
CA ALA A 647 -26.76 19.12 -4.29
C ALA A 647 -28.25 19.41 -4.50
#